data_AF-A0A925KVL3-F1
#
_entry.id   AF-A0A925KVL3-F1
#
_cell.length_a   1.000
_cell.length_b   1.000
_cell.length_c   1.000
_cell.angle_alpha   90.00
_cell.angle_beta   90.00
_cell.angle_gamma   90.00
#
_symmetry.space_group_name_H-M   'P 1'
#
loop_
_entity.id
_entity.type
_entity.pdbx_description
1 polymer ?
#
loop_
_entity_poly.entity_id
_entity_poly.type
_entity_poly.pdbx_seq_one_letter_code
_entity_poly.pdbx_strand_id
1 'polypeptide(L)'
;MSSGITLVQFLYPKHLSIGVRTGLLLTVLSFSSTSFSQNISGIVNTYHRVIEVIPAMACVRVNPVGSLSYNDKVMLIQMKGASINTSDPTSATFGDTTSLNNAGNYEIATVCYISGDTVFLVFNILNAYTVADKVQLVKMPHYYNATVIDTLKAAPWNNTTGTGGVLAIYVDQDLVMNAPISADTIGFRGGGFRLSNSSCSNGAGANSYAYNGSSSSPQNGAFKGEGVADVISTQSGGRGAPANGGGGGNNHNNGGAGGANLSMGGDGGGNSSSGAFNCTLSRFGRGGKALSTHGGKKIFLGGGGGAGHVNNGFAVSNGGGHGGGILFIRATTVTGNGHRISANGQVGGPAASDGASGAGAGGTIIMHVTTYTGSLVVQANGAQGGTEADGGNINYCYGAGGGGSGGVINFSAAIPGAPVTATANGGAAGLETGRDVSCAAAVLPQAGGAGQVNANYTYRNSNVLVSSYCSALLPVELVSFRAIYSGGKTKMTWEVNQPEQIRHFTIQRFNSGNNWIDINAQASEDNRHSYVDIDHSPQIGYNLYRVRISKKNNAVAYSEVQKVLVQSMDNINIYPNPASGQIFVSGISGHSRLELFDISGKFIWRKAVVANQAPLSIELPALAPGVYVMNVNGISKRLIIH
;
A
#
# COMPACT_ATOMS: atom_id res chain seq x y z
N MET A 1 -35.31 -52.73 68.63
CA MET A 1 -35.93 -51.62 69.38
C MET A 1 -36.30 -50.59 68.32
N SER A 2 -37.51 -50.57 67.75
CA SER A 2 -38.78 -50.04 68.33
C SER A 2 -38.55 -48.68 69.01
N SER A 3 -39.29 -47.60 68.74
CA SER A 3 -40.57 -47.39 68.04
C SER A 3 -40.47 -46.02 67.30
N GLY A 4 -41.37 -45.52 66.47
CA GLY A 4 -42.82 -45.43 66.58
C GLY A 4 -43.25 -44.06 66.01
N ILE A 5 -44.29 -44.04 65.17
CA ILE A 5 -44.83 -42.88 64.44
C ILE A 5 -45.64 -41.97 65.40
N THR A 6 -45.83 -40.67 65.10
CA THR A 6 -47.16 -39.99 64.99
C THR A 6 -47.07 -38.47 64.70
N LEU A 7 -47.96 -38.01 63.82
CA LEU A 7 -48.23 -36.63 63.39
C LEU A 7 -49.16 -35.89 64.38
N VAL A 8 -49.03 -34.56 64.55
CA VAL A 8 -50.12 -33.71 65.09
C VAL A 8 -50.23 -32.36 64.37
N GLN A 9 -51.48 -32.00 64.02
CA GLN A 9 -51.97 -30.70 63.50
C GLN A 9 -52.56 -29.85 64.65
N PHE A 10 -52.81 -28.54 64.57
CA PHE A 10 -52.89 -27.56 63.46
C PHE A 10 -52.57 -26.15 64.03
N LEU A 11 -52.37 -25.12 63.18
CA LEU A 11 -53.00 -23.77 63.23
C LEU A 11 -52.10 -22.64 62.65
N TYR A 12 -52.59 -21.94 61.64
CA TYR A 12 -52.09 -20.64 61.16
C TYR A 12 -52.79 -19.48 61.90
N PRO A 13 -52.18 -18.28 61.97
CA PRO A 13 -52.70 -17.22 61.09
C PRO A 13 -51.69 -16.21 60.51
N LYS A 14 -52.01 -15.75 59.28
CA LYS A 14 -51.82 -14.39 58.70
C LYS A 14 -50.41 -13.82 58.41
N HIS A 15 -50.14 -13.77 57.10
CA HIS A 15 -49.54 -12.67 56.32
C HIS A 15 -48.30 -11.91 56.85
N LEU A 16 -47.13 -12.20 56.27
CA LEU A 16 -46.45 -11.25 55.38
C LEU A 16 -45.49 -12.00 54.42
N SER A 17 -45.79 -12.05 53.13
CA SER A 17 -45.05 -12.86 52.15
C SER A 17 -44.07 -12.03 51.31
N ILE A 18 -42.84 -11.87 51.77
CA ILE A 18 -41.70 -11.47 50.92
C ILE A 18 -40.97 -12.76 50.51
N GLY A 19 -41.44 -13.38 49.43
CA GLY A 19 -40.79 -14.52 48.81
C GLY A 19 -39.67 -14.07 47.88
N VAL A 20 -38.44 -14.09 48.37
CA VAL A 20 -37.24 -13.87 47.53
C VAL A 20 -37.17 -15.00 46.50
N ARG A 21 -37.56 -14.71 45.26
CA ARG A 21 -37.24 -15.60 44.13
C ARG A 21 -35.75 -15.50 43.86
N THR A 22 -35.05 -16.63 44.00
CA THR A 22 -33.70 -16.82 43.50
C THR A 22 -33.70 -16.71 41.98
N GLY A 23 -33.58 -15.48 41.48
CA GLY A 23 -33.28 -15.21 40.08
C GLY A 23 -31.85 -15.64 39.79
N LEU A 24 -31.68 -16.71 39.02
CA LEU A 24 -30.38 -17.09 38.47
C LEU A 24 -29.95 -15.96 37.52
N LEU A 25 -29.05 -15.09 37.98
CA LEU A 25 -28.57 -13.95 37.21
C LEU A 25 -27.61 -14.45 36.12
N LEU A 26 -28.18 -14.97 35.03
CA LEU A 26 -27.41 -15.38 33.87
C LEU A 26 -26.89 -14.11 33.18
N THR A 27 -25.65 -13.73 33.48
CA THR A 27 -24.93 -12.66 32.78
C THR A 27 -24.69 -13.11 31.35
N VAL A 28 -25.63 -12.78 30.47
CA VAL A 28 -25.49 -12.97 29.02
C VAL A 28 -24.42 -12.02 28.53
N LEU A 29 -23.19 -12.51 28.43
CA LEU A 29 -22.13 -11.91 27.63
C LEU A 29 -22.60 -11.88 26.17
N SER A 30 -23.11 -10.73 25.76
CA SER A 30 -23.56 -10.47 24.40
C SER A 30 -22.35 -10.39 23.46
N PHE A 31 -21.92 -11.53 22.94
CA PHE A 31 -20.95 -11.62 21.85
C PHE A 31 -21.56 -11.08 20.56
N SER A 32 -21.38 -9.79 20.32
CA SER A 32 -21.65 -9.12 19.05
C SER A 32 -20.65 -9.61 18.01
N SER A 33 -21.04 -10.59 17.20
CA SER A 33 -20.24 -11.10 16.07
C SER A 33 -20.21 -10.07 14.93
N THR A 34 -19.34 -9.07 15.08
CA THR A 34 -18.94 -8.18 13.99
C THR A 34 -18.30 -9.01 12.86
N SER A 35 -18.50 -8.59 11.61
CA SER A 35 -17.70 -9.11 10.50
C SER A 35 -16.25 -8.69 10.74
N PHE A 36 -15.42 -9.59 11.27
CA PHE A 36 -14.04 -9.29 11.60
C PHE A 36 -13.24 -8.98 10.35
N SER A 37 -12.98 -7.68 10.17
CA SER A 37 -11.98 -7.16 9.27
C SER A 37 -10.60 -7.69 9.66
N GLN A 38 -9.73 -8.04 8.70
CA GLN A 38 -8.40 -8.54 9.03
C GLN A 38 -7.52 -7.41 9.55
N ASN A 39 -7.01 -7.56 10.76
CA ASN A 39 -6.08 -6.61 11.35
C ASN A 39 -4.72 -6.71 10.66
N ILE A 40 -4.26 -5.61 10.06
CA ILE A 40 -2.98 -5.51 9.35
C ILE A 40 -2.10 -4.42 9.95
N SER A 41 -0.78 -4.64 9.93
CA SER A 41 0.26 -3.74 10.43
C SER A 41 1.63 -4.18 9.92
N GLY A 42 2.67 -3.36 10.10
CA GLY A 42 4.05 -3.74 9.78
C GLY A 42 4.30 -3.94 8.28
N ILE A 43 5.28 -4.78 7.94
CA ILE A 43 5.62 -5.12 6.54
C ILE A 43 4.76 -6.30 6.09
N VAL A 44 3.88 -6.06 5.11
CA VAL A 44 2.96 -7.09 4.60
C VAL A 44 3.33 -7.63 3.21
N ASN A 45 4.17 -6.93 2.44
CA ASN A 45 4.64 -7.39 1.13
C ASN A 45 5.85 -8.31 1.26
N THR A 46 5.95 -9.29 0.36
CA THR A 46 7.19 -10.03 0.10
C THR A 46 7.71 -9.70 -1.30
N TYR A 47 9.04 -9.71 -1.44
CA TYR A 47 9.74 -9.21 -2.61
C TYR A 47 10.63 -10.29 -3.21
N HIS A 48 10.50 -10.50 -4.50
CA HIS A 48 11.16 -11.58 -5.22
C HIS A 48 11.96 -10.96 -6.36
N ARG A 49 13.30 -11.13 -6.36
CA ARG A 49 14.11 -10.64 -7.48
C ARG A 49 13.78 -11.50 -8.70
N VAL A 50 13.36 -10.86 -9.78
CA VAL A 50 13.17 -11.54 -11.06
C VAL A 50 14.54 -11.81 -11.67
N ILE A 51 14.73 -13.02 -12.20
CA ILE A 51 15.97 -13.47 -12.85
C ILE A 51 15.75 -13.84 -14.33
N GLU A 52 14.50 -13.98 -14.77
CA GLU A 52 14.14 -14.14 -16.19
C GLU A 52 12.68 -13.68 -16.40
N VAL A 53 12.36 -13.14 -17.58
CA VAL A 53 10.99 -12.80 -18.01
C VAL A 53 10.75 -13.48 -19.34
N ILE A 54 9.70 -14.30 -19.45
CA ILE A 54 9.41 -15.14 -20.61
C ILE A 54 7.99 -14.83 -21.11
N PRO A 55 7.79 -13.75 -21.91
CA PRO A 55 6.46 -13.31 -22.32
C PRO A 55 5.68 -14.36 -23.12
N ALA A 56 6.36 -15.17 -23.94
CA ALA A 56 5.75 -16.23 -24.75
C ALA A 56 5.09 -17.36 -23.92
N MET A 57 5.44 -17.46 -22.63
CA MET A 57 4.85 -18.42 -21.67
C MET A 57 4.05 -17.71 -20.57
N ALA A 58 3.94 -16.38 -20.64
CA ALA A 58 3.42 -15.50 -19.58
C ALA A 58 3.99 -15.86 -18.19
N CYS A 59 5.30 -16.08 -18.08
CA CYS A 59 5.95 -16.43 -16.81
C CYS A 59 7.20 -15.62 -16.53
N VAL A 60 7.60 -15.61 -15.26
CA VAL A 60 8.84 -15.00 -14.76
C VAL A 60 9.55 -15.99 -13.87
N ARG A 61 10.87 -16.03 -13.89
CA ARG A 61 11.67 -16.79 -12.92
C ARG A 61 12.13 -15.88 -11.80
N VAL A 62 12.08 -16.34 -10.57
CA VAL A 62 12.36 -15.52 -9.39
C VAL A 62 13.27 -16.21 -8.37
N ASN A 63 14.03 -15.41 -7.63
CA ASN A 63 14.85 -15.90 -6.52
C ASN A 63 14.86 -14.89 -5.36
N PRO A 64 14.39 -15.26 -4.14
CA PRO A 64 13.74 -16.52 -3.80
C PRO A 64 12.28 -16.58 -4.29
N VAL A 65 11.69 -17.78 -4.32
CA VAL A 65 10.26 -18.00 -4.65
C VAL A 65 9.36 -17.90 -3.40
N GLY A 66 9.90 -18.23 -2.23
CA GLY A 66 9.13 -18.55 -1.02
C GLY A 66 8.19 -17.43 -0.57
N SER A 67 6.94 -17.83 -0.28
CA SER A 67 5.72 -17.04 0.02
C SER A 67 4.73 -16.86 -1.14
N LEU A 68 5.14 -17.05 -2.40
CA LEU A 68 4.21 -17.04 -3.55
C LEU A 68 3.34 -18.30 -3.59
N SER A 69 2.12 -18.17 -4.13
CA SER A 69 1.09 -19.21 -4.18
C SER A 69 0.09 -18.95 -5.31
N TYR A 70 -0.73 -19.95 -5.62
CA TYR A 70 -1.85 -19.83 -6.57
C TYR A 70 -2.78 -18.65 -6.24
N ASN A 71 -3.26 -17.95 -7.28
CA ASN A 71 -4.16 -16.78 -7.22
C ASN A 71 -3.61 -15.54 -6.49
N ASP A 72 -2.36 -15.56 -6.03
CA ASP A 72 -1.69 -14.37 -5.49
C ASP A 72 -1.75 -13.22 -6.50
N LYS A 73 -2.13 -12.03 -6.02
CA LYS A 73 -1.98 -10.78 -6.75
C LYS A 73 -0.52 -10.35 -6.65
N VAL A 74 0.07 -9.96 -7.76
CA VAL A 74 1.50 -9.58 -7.82
C VAL A 74 1.68 -8.34 -8.67
N MET A 75 2.63 -7.48 -8.28
CA MET A 75 3.13 -6.39 -9.12
C MET A 75 4.48 -6.81 -9.71
N LEU A 76 4.58 -6.89 -11.04
CA LEU A 76 5.85 -6.97 -11.74
C LEU A 76 6.32 -5.54 -12.02
N ILE A 77 7.54 -5.18 -11.63
CA ILE A 77 8.06 -3.81 -11.77
C ILE A 77 9.57 -3.78 -12.00
N GLN A 78 10.01 -2.91 -12.92
CA GLN A 78 11.42 -2.59 -13.12
C GLN A 78 11.78 -1.28 -12.42
N MET A 79 12.80 -1.33 -11.56
CA MET A 79 13.15 -0.22 -10.68
C MET A 79 14.18 0.73 -11.31
N LYS A 80 15.12 0.21 -12.12
CA LYS A 80 16.24 0.97 -12.69
C LYS A 80 16.42 0.71 -14.19
N GLY A 81 17.52 1.19 -14.78
CA GLY A 81 17.89 0.97 -16.18
C GLY A 81 17.72 2.19 -17.09
N ALA A 82 17.56 3.39 -16.54
CA ALA A 82 17.59 4.61 -17.36
C ALA A 82 19.01 4.90 -17.87
N SER A 83 19.11 5.32 -19.13
CA SER A 83 20.36 5.82 -19.72
C SER A 83 20.56 7.29 -19.37
N ILE A 84 21.79 7.64 -18.98
CA ILE A 84 22.21 9.00 -18.64
C ILE A 84 23.53 9.35 -19.34
N ASN A 85 23.78 10.63 -19.56
CA ASN A 85 25.08 11.09 -20.06
C ASN A 85 26.16 10.94 -18.97
N THR A 86 27.20 10.17 -19.24
CA THR A 86 28.33 9.90 -18.32
C THR A 86 29.71 9.96 -18.99
N SER A 87 29.76 10.33 -20.28
CA SER A 87 30.98 10.26 -21.10
C SER A 87 32.04 11.29 -20.71
N ASP A 88 31.61 12.52 -20.40
CA ASP A 88 32.48 13.57 -19.89
C ASP A 88 32.13 13.89 -18.42
N PRO A 89 32.99 13.54 -17.44
CA PRO A 89 32.76 13.83 -16.04
C PRO A 89 32.89 15.34 -15.72
N THR A 90 33.38 16.17 -16.64
CA THR A 90 33.52 17.63 -16.48
C THR A 90 32.32 18.42 -17.01
N SER A 91 31.45 17.80 -17.82
CA SER A 91 30.31 18.46 -18.46
C SER A 91 29.15 18.75 -17.50
N ALA A 92 28.51 19.90 -17.72
CA ALA A 92 27.26 20.27 -17.05
C ALA A 92 26.06 19.37 -17.35
N THR A 93 26.13 18.61 -18.44
CA THR A 93 25.11 17.63 -18.83
C THR A 93 25.34 16.24 -18.24
N PHE A 94 26.35 16.06 -17.37
CA PHE A 94 26.55 14.80 -16.65
C PHE A 94 25.29 14.44 -15.85
N GLY A 95 24.81 13.22 -16.05
CA GLY A 95 23.65 12.65 -15.38
C GLY A 95 22.30 13.02 -16.02
N ASP A 96 22.28 13.83 -17.10
CA ASP A 96 21.05 14.09 -17.84
C ASP A 96 20.48 12.80 -18.45
N THR A 97 19.19 12.53 -18.20
CA THR A 97 18.46 11.37 -18.69
C THR A 97 18.31 11.44 -20.21
N THR A 98 18.91 10.50 -20.93
CA THR A 98 18.77 10.37 -22.39
C THR A 98 17.62 9.43 -22.78
N SER A 99 17.34 8.42 -21.94
CA SER A 99 16.20 7.53 -22.10
C SER A 99 15.84 6.88 -20.77
N LEU A 100 14.54 6.76 -20.48
CA LEU A 100 14.05 5.98 -19.32
C LEU A 100 14.07 4.46 -19.58
N ASN A 101 14.28 4.03 -20.83
CA ASN A 101 14.25 2.62 -21.26
C ASN A 101 13.05 1.87 -20.63
N ASN A 102 13.30 0.75 -19.95
CA ASN A 102 12.30 -0.01 -19.21
C ASN A 102 12.15 0.39 -17.73
N ALA A 103 12.96 1.33 -17.20
CA ALA A 103 12.86 1.80 -15.83
C ALA A 103 11.44 2.36 -15.54
N GLY A 104 10.86 1.99 -14.40
CA GLY A 104 9.49 2.35 -14.03
C GLY A 104 8.37 1.66 -14.82
N ASN A 105 8.68 0.73 -15.73
CA ASN A 105 7.65 -0.16 -16.28
C ASN A 105 7.10 -1.04 -15.15
N TYR A 106 5.78 -1.16 -15.10
CA TYR A 106 5.10 -2.04 -14.16
C TYR A 106 3.80 -2.60 -14.74
N GLU A 107 3.32 -3.68 -14.15
CA GLU A 107 1.96 -4.18 -14.31
C GLU A 107 1.51 -5.05 -13.13
N ILE A 108 0.20 -5.12 -12.92
CA ILE A 108 -0.44 -6.01 -11.96
C ILE A 108 -0.84 -7.31 -12.67
N ALA A 109 -0.47 -8.44 -12.10
CA ALA A 109 -0.78 -9.77 -12.60
C ALA A 109 -1.34 -10.67 -11.47
N THR A 110 -1.75 -11.89 -11.84
CA THR A 110 -2.18 -12.94 -10.90
C THR A 110 -1.37 -14.21 -11.17
N VAL A 111 -0.88 -14.84 -10.11
CA VAL A 111 -0.15 -16.12 -10.19
C VAL A 111 -1.11 -17.26 -10.57
N CYS A 112 -0.77 -17.97 -11.63
CA CYS A 112 -1.51 -19.08 -12.20
C CYS A 112 -1.03 -20.44 -11.68
N TYR A 113 0.28 -20.66 -11.61
CA TYR A 113 0.93 -21.73 -10.84
C TYR A 113 2.43 -21.45 -10.70
N ILE A 114 3.13 -22.30 -9.95
CA ILE A 114 4.56 -22.20 -9.70
C ILE A 114 5.19 -23.58 -9.97
N SER A 115 6.31 -23.62 -10.70
CA SER A 115 7.11 -24.82 -10.93
C SER A 115 8.59 -24.48 -10.75
N GLY A 116 9.21 -25.05 -9.71
CA GLY A 116 10.58 -24.69 -9.33
C GLY A 116 10.71 -23.19 -9.03
N ASP A 117 11.59 -22.51 -9.78
CA ASP A 117 11.79 -21.05 -9.71
C ASP A 117 10.85 -20.24 -10.63
N THR A 118 10.04 -20.91 -11.44
CA THR A 118 9.21 -20.30 -12.49
C THR A 118 7.78 -20.05 -11.99
N VAL A 119 7.34 -18.79 -12.08
CA VAL A 119 6.03 -18.30 -11.68
C VAL A 119 5.24 -17.96 -12.95
N PHE A 120 4.20 -18.73 -13.23
CA PHE A 120 3.32 -18.52 -14.37
C PHE A 120 2.19 -17.54 -13.99
N LEU A 121 1.80 -16.68 -14.93
CA LEU A 121 0.79 -15.64 -14.76
C LEU A 121 -0.45 -15.96 -15.60
N VAL A 122 -1.63 -15.58 -15.10
CA VAL A 122 -2.93 -15.84 -15.76
C VAL A 122 -3.07 -15.08 -17.09
N PHE A 123 -2.45 -13.90 -17.20
CA PHE A 123 -2.61 -13.01 -18.34
C PHE A 123 -1.26 -12.63 -18.97
N ASN A 124 -1.29 -12.23 -20.24
CA ASN A 124 -0.11 -11.77 -20.99
C ASN A 124 0.69 -10.69 -20.24
N ILE A 125 2.02 -10.77 -20.32
CA ILE A 125 2.93 -9.70 -19.90
C ILE A 125 2.92 -8.60 -20.98
N LEU A 126 2.60 -7.37 -20.61
CA LEU A 126 2.34 -6.26 -21.53
C LEU A 126 3.53 -5.31 -21.73
N ASN A 127 4.49 -5.27 -20.81
CA ASN A 127 5.69 -4.44 -20.94
C ASN A 127 6.93 -5.28 -21.26
N ALA A 128 7.95 -4.62 -21.83
CA ALA A 128 9.31 -5.14 -21.84
C ALA A 128 9.99 -4.89 -20.49
N TYR A 129 10.85 -5.82 -20.08
CA TYR A 129 11.61 -5.79 -18.83
C TYR A 129 13.06 -6.19 -19.10
N THR A 130 14.01 -5.41 -18.59
CA THR A 130 15.44 -5.69 -18.63
C THR A 130 15.88 -6.19 -17.26
N VAL A 131 15.99 -7.51 -17.09
CA VAL A 131 16.21 -8.14 -15.77
C VAL A 131 17.45 -7.63 -15.03
N ALA A 132 18.55 -7.37 -15.75
CA ALA A 132 19.80 -6.82 -15.19
C ALA A 132 19.58 -5.49 -14.43
N ASP A 133 18.60 -4.71 -14.89
CA ASP A 133 18.25 -3.36 -14.41
C ASP A 133 17.25 -3.38 -13.23
N LYS A 134 17.34 -4.42 -12.40
CA LYS A 134 16.59 -4.59 -11.14
C LYS A 134 15.07 -4.68 -11.37
N VAL A 135 14.64 -5.84 -11.84
CA VAL A 135 13.21 -6.21 -11.91
C VAL A 135 12.84 -7.02 -10.66
N GLN A 136 11.71 -6.68 -10.05
CA GLN A 136 11.14 -7.43 -8.92
C GLN A 136 9.68 -7.80 -9.14
N LEU A 137 9.28 -8.93 -8.57
CA LEU A 137 7.90 -9.35 -8.42
C LEU A 137 7.54 -9.13 -6.94
N VAL A 138 6.52 -8.32 -6.67
CA VAL A 138 6.07 -7.97 -5.32
C VAL A 138 4.74 -8.68 -5.07
N LYS A 139 4.69 -9.58 -4.08
CA LYS A 139 3.42 -10.20 -3.67
C LYS A 139 2.55 -9.14 -3.00
N MET A 140 1.31 -9.03 -3.46
CA MET A 140 0.30 -8.12 -2.93
C MET A 140 -0.68 -8.92 -2.07
N PRO A 141 -0.68 -8.74 -0.74
CA PRO A 141 -1.66 -9.39 0.13
C PRO A 141 -3.08 -9.05 -0.31
N HIS A 142 -3.92 -10.09 -0.42
CA HIS A 142 -5.30 -10.01 -0.85
C HIS A 142 -6.22 -10.23 0.35
N TYR A 143 -7.02 -9.22 0.67
CA TYR A 143 -7.98 -9.21 1.78
C TYR A 143 -9.40 -8.99 1.26
N TYR A 144 -10.39 -9.56 1.94
CA TYR A 144 -11.80 -9.20 1.67
C TYR A 144 -12.15 -7.85 2.31
N ASN A 145 -11.88 -7.72 3.61
CA ASN A 145 -11.88 -6.48 4.39
C ASN A 145 -10.59 -6.41 5.20
N ALA A 146 -10.04 -5.22 5.41
CA ALA A 146 -8.82 -5.02 6.21
C ALA A 146 -8.91 -3.78 7.12
N THR A 147 -8.35 -3.88 8.32
CA THR A 147 -8.24 -2.78 9.29
C THR A 147 -6.77 -2.56 9.64
N VAL A 148 -6.25 -1.36 9.36
CA VAL A 148 -4.89 -0.98 9.73
C VAL A 148 -4.87 -0.65 11.22
N ILE A 149 -4.32 -1.52 12.06
CA ILE A 149 -4.32 -1.37 13.54
C ILE A 149 -3.03 -0.76 14.09
N ASP A 150 -1.94 -0.87 13.35
CA ASP A 150 -0.68 -0.14 13.55
C ASP A 150 -0.07 0.11 12.17
N THR A 151 0.90 1.00 12.10
CA THR A 151 1.46 1.57 10.87
C THR A 151 1.83 0.49 9.85
N LEU A 152 1.15 0.50 8.71
CA LEU A 152 1.46 -0.37 7.59
C LEU A 152 2.67 0.19 6.82
N LYS A 153 3.68 -0.65 6.57
CA LYS A 153 4.97 -0.25 5.98
C LYS A 153 5.40 -1.24 4.88
N ALA A 154 6.45 -0.89 4.16
CA ALA A 154 7.15 -1.76 3.23
C ALA A 154 8.64 -1.87 3.62
N ALA A 155 9.33 -2.88 3.09
CA ALA A 155 10.78 -2.97 3.26
C ALA A 155 11.46 -1.83 2.47
N PRO A 156 12.51 -1.18 3.01
CA PRO A 156 13.33 -0.22 2.28
C PRO A 156 13.86 -0.77 0.96
N TRP A 157 14.00 0.10 -0.04
CA TRP A 157 14.71 -0.23 -1.27
C TRP A 157 16.15 -0.68 -0.99
N ASN A 158 16.57 -1.78 -1.62
CA ASN A 158 17.92 -2.31 -1.55
C ASN A 158 18.48 -2.51 -2.96
N ASN A 159 19.38 -1.62 -3.38
CA ASN A 159 20.00 -1.65 -4.71
C ASN A 159 20.84 -2.92 -4.97
N THR A 160 21.37 -3.55 -3.91
CA THR A 160 22.18 -4.77 -3.99
C THR A 160 21.33 -5.99 -4.32
N THR A 161 20.17 -6.15 -3.69
CA THR A 161 19.22 -7.23 -3.99
C THR A 161 18.30 -6.91 -5.16
N GLY A 162 18.12 -5.63 -5.49
CA GLY A 162 17.18 -5.16 -6.51
C GLY A 162 15.72 -5.24 -6.07
N THR A 163 15.45 -5.20 -4.76
CA THR A 163 14.12 -5.44 -4.17
C THR A 163 13.77 -4.42 -3.09
N GLY A 164 12.48 -4.33 -2.74
CA GLY A 164 11.95 -3.41 -1.73
C GLY A 164 11.42 -2.11 -2.31
N GLY A 165 11.08 -1.15 -1.45
CA GLY A 165 10.59 0.19 -1.79
C GLY A 165 9.13 0.26 -2.25
N VAL A 166 8.40 -0.86 -2.27
CA VAL A 166 7.02 -0.96 -2.76
C VAL A 166 6.08 -1.47 -1.65
N LEU A 167 5.00 -0.73 -1.37
CA LEU A 167 3.89 -1.12 -0.51
C LEU A 167 2.64 -1.32 -1.36
N ALA A 168 2.16 -2.55 -1.52
CA ALA A 168 1.07 -2.85 -2.45
C ALA A 168 0.04 -3.82 -1.84
N ILE A 169 -1.21 -3.38 -1.66
CA ILE A 169 -2.28 -4.19 -1.07
C ILE A 169 -3.53 -4.22 -1.96
N TYR A 170 -4.25 -5.34 -1.89
CA TYR A 170 -5.48 -5.57 -2.65
C TYR A 170 -6.62 -5.94 -1.69
N VAL A 171 -7.58 -5.04 -1.51
CA VAL A 171 -8.77 -5.22 -0.67
C VAL A 171 -10.00 -5.31 -1.57
N ASP A 172 -10.91 -6.25 -1.31
CA ASP A 172 -12.15 -6.39 -2.10
C ASP A 172 -13.25 -5.41 -1.74
N GLN A 173 -13.43 -5.11 -0.46
CA GLN A 173 -14.48 -4.23 0.02
C GLN A 173 -13.87 -3.07 0.81
N ASP A 174 -13.87 -3.15 2.14
CA ASP A 174 -13.56 -2.01 3.01
C ASP A 174 -12.14 -2.09 3.60
N LEU A 175 -11.38 -1.02 3.42
CA LEU A 175 -10.11 -0.74 4.11
C LEU A 175 -10.34 0.34 5.17
N VAL A 176 -10.32 -0.04 6.44
CA VAL A 176 -10.48 0.88 7.58
C VAL A 176 -9.12 1.25 8.14
N MET A 177 -8.84 2.54 8.29
CA MET A 177 -7.61 3.01 8.90
C MET A 177 -7.85 3.35 10.37
N ASN A 178 -7.16 2.67 11.29
CA ASN A 178 -7.00 3.09 12.69
C ASN A 178 -5.53 3.46 12.99
N ALA A 179 -4.66 3.38 11.98
CA ALA A 179 -3.27 3.81 11.98
C ALA A 179 -2.83 4.17 10.54
N PRO A 180 -1.68 4.87 10.35
CA PRO A 180 -1.22 5.30 9.03
C PRO A 180 -0.78 4.16 8.11
N ILE A 181 -0.75 4.43 6.81
CA ILE A 181 -0.08 3.61 5.80
C ILE A 181 1.08 4.44 5.25
N SER A 182 2.32 3.96 5.40
CA SER A 182 3.52 4.75 5.10
C SER A 182 4.53 3.98 4.23
N ALA A 183 4.80 4.56 3.08
CA ALA A 183 5.96 4.34 2.22
C ALA A 183 6.92 5.56 2.31
N ASP A 184 6.95 6.26 3.44
CA ASP A 184 7.87 7.39 3.64
C ASP A 184 9.32 6.88 3.72
N THR A 185 10.28 7.59 3.10
CA THR A 185 11.74 7.35 3.23
C THR A 185 12.28 5.98 2.78
N ILE A 186 11.45 5.11 2.16
CA ILE A 186 11.85 3.75 1.70
C ILE A 186 12.21 3.66 0.21
N GLY A 187 12.28 4.80 -0.49
CA GLY A 187 12.63 4.92 -1.91
C GLY A 187 14.14 4.86 -2.17
N PHE A 188 14.60 5.47 -3.28
CA PHE A 188 16.03 5.47 -3.60
C PHE A 188 16.86 6.13 -2.48
N ARG A 189 18.00 5.53 -2.15
CA ARG A 189 18.80 5.99 -1.01
C ARG A 189 19.53 7.28 -1.37
N GLY A 190 19.46 8.28 -0.51
CA GLY A 190 20.33 9.45 -0.61
C GLY A 190 21.81 9.11 -0.46
N GLY A 191 22.67 10.02 -0.89
CA GLY A 191 24.12 9.84 -0.91
C GLY A 191 24.68 9.65 0.50
N GLY A 192 25.54 8.65 0.68
CA GLY A 192 26.10 8.34 1.99
C GLY A 192 26.90 9.51 2.58
N PHE A 193 26.84 9.68 3.89
CA PHE A 193 27.79 10.54 4.60
C PHE A 193 29.22 10.03 4.40
N ARG A 194 30.17 10.95 4.18
CA ARG A 194 31.59 10.61 4.20
C ARG A 194 32.46 11.82 4.50
N LEU A 195 33.23 11.72 5.58
CA LEU A 195 34.22 12.71 5.98
C LEU A 195 35.38 12.76 4.95
N SER A 196 35.52 13.90 4.29
CA SER A 196 36.72 14.27 3.52
C SER A 196 37.84 14.72 4.48
N ASN A 197 39.09 14.70 4.03
CA ASN A 197 40.17 15.36 4.77
C ASN A 197 40.13 16.90 4.59
N SER A 198 40.94 17.62 5.36
CA SER A 198 40.69 19.04 5.66
C SER A 198 41.29 20.06 4.68
N SER A 199 42.08 19.68 3.67
CA SER A 199 42.88 20.64 2.89
C SER A 199 42.19 21.22 1.66
N CYS A 200 41.43 22.30 1.88
CA CYS A 200 40.85 23.20 0.88
C CYS A 200 41.80 23.60 -0.30
N SER A 201 41.26 23.85 -1.50
CA SER A 201 41.98 24.53 -2.59
C SER A 201 41.06 25.35 -3.52
N ASN A 202 41.43 26.61 -3.79
CA ASN A 202 40.76 27.46 -4.78
C ASN A 202 41.40 27.37 -6.18
N GLY A 203 42.69 27.05 -6.29
CA GLY A 203 43.41 27.01 -7.57
C GLY A 203 43.22 25.71 -8.36
N ALA A 204 43.05 24.59 -7.65
CA ALA A 204 42.76 23.26 -8.21
C ALA A 204 41.36 22.78 -7.79
N GLY A 205 40.40 23.71 -7.75
CA GLY A 205 39.04 23.44 -7.26
C GLY A 205 38.35 22.33 -8.04
N ALA A 206 37.63 21.46 -7.32
CA ALA A 206 36.91 20.34 -7.91
C ALA A 206 35.68 20.79 -8.72
N ASN A 207 35.93 21.08 -9.99
CA ASN A 207 34.94 21.62 -10.91
C ASN A 207 34.11 20.54 -11.62
N SER A 208 34.58 19.28 -11.64
CA SER A 208 33.94 18.18 -12.37
C SER A 208 32.60 17.78 -11.76
N TYR A 209 31.68 17.29 -12.58
CA TYR A 209 30.37 16.83 -12.16
C TYR A 209 30.39 15.40 -11.62
N ALA A 210 31.44 14.62 -11.89
CA ALA A 210 31.64 13.29 -11.32
C ALA A 210 33.04 13.06 -10.74
N TYR A 211 33.06 12.36 -9.61
CA TYR A 211 34.22 11.94 -8.83
C TYR A 211 33.96 10.55 -8.21
N ASN A 212 35.01 9.92 -7.69
CA ASN A 212 34.85 8.75 -6.84
C ASN A 212 34.47 9.19 -5.41
N GLY A 213 33.20 8.99 -5.02
CA GLY A 213 32.70 9.36 -3.69
C GLY A 213 33.36 8.56 -2.54
N SER A 214 34.02 7.44 -2.86
CA SER A 214 34.85 6.66 -1.93
C SER A 214 36.30 7.16 -1.83
N SER A 215 36.67 8.28 -2.48
CA SER A 215 37.96 8.96 -2.25
C SER A 215 37.84 9.98 -1.13
N SER A 216 38.70 9.94 -0.11
CA SER A 216 38.69 10.93 1.00
C SER A 216 39.47 12.22 0.68
N SER A 217 39.83 12.41 -0.60
CA SER A 217 40.53 13.60 -1.10
C SER A 217 39.69 14.86 -0.88
N PRO A 218 40.29 16.00 -0.51
CA PRO A 218 39.58 17.14 0.11
C PRO A 218 38.77 17.97 -0.86
N GLN A 219 39.05 17.76 -2.14
CA GLN A 219 38.47 18.49 -3.26
C GLN A 219 37.34 17.65 -3.86
N ASN A 220 37.46 16.31 -3.87
CA ASN A 220 36.53 15.41 -4.52
C ASN A 220 35.10 15.56 -3.98
N GLY A 221 34.11 15.35 -4.85
CA GLY A 221 32.73 15.55 -4.47
C GLY A 221 32.14 14.41 -3.64
N ALA A 222 31.30 14.80 -2.69
CA ALA A 222 30.51 13.92 -1.84
C ALA A 222 29.54 13.04 -2.65
N PHE A 223 29.03 11.96 -2.04
CA PHE A 223 28.18 10.98 -2.70
C PHE A 223 26.90 11.58 -3.30
N LYS A 224 26.58 11.14 -4.52
CA LYS A 224 25.30 11.37 -5.18
C LYS A 224 24.21 10.52 -4.52
N GLY A 225 22.96 10.98 -4.60
CA GLY A 225 21.80 10.14 -4.31
C GLY A 225 21.57 9.09 -5.40
N GLU A 226 20.96 7.96 -5.03
CA GLU A 226 20.48 6.96 -5.97
C GLU A 226 19.27 7.48 -6.76
N GLY A 227 19.11 6.96 -7.98
CA GLY A 227 17.96 7.18 -8.84
C GLY A 227 17.74 6.00 -9.79
N VAL A 228 16.94 6.22 -10.84
CA VAL A 228 16.61 5.20 -11.86
C VAL A 228 17.79 4.77 -12.75
N ALA A 229 18.89 5.52 -12.72
CA ALA A 229 20.15 5.17 -13.37
C ALA A 229 21.14 4.59 -12.33
N ASP A 230 22.04 3.72 -12.79
CA ASP A 230 23.26 3.38 -12.03
C ASP A 230 24.42 4.25 -12.52
N VAL A 231 25.33 4.60 -11.60
CA VAL A 231 26.63 5.23 -11.90
C VAL A 231 27.74 4.29 -11.47
N ILE A 232 28.83 4.26 -12.25
CA ILE A 232 30.01 3.47 -11.90
C ILE A 232 30.66 4.03 -10.61
N SER A 233 31.37 3.17 -9.86
CA SER A 233 31.94 3.54 -8.56
C SER A 233 32.87 4.75 -8.61
N THR A 234 33.62 4.93 -9.71
CA THR A 234 34.50 6.07 -9.96
C THR A 234 33.76 7.38 -10.29
N GLN A 235 32.44 7.34 -10.44
CA GLN A 235 31.55 8.47 -10.69
C GLN A 235 30.43 8.57 -9.62
N SER A 236 30.58 7.87 -8.49
CA SER A 236 29.58 7.81 -7.41
C SER A 236 29.43 9.10 -6.59
N GLY A 237 30.40 10.00 -6.65
CA GLY A 237 30.40 11.30 -6.00
C GLY A 237 30.42 12.46 -7.01
N GLY A 238 30.19 13.68 -6.53
CA GLY A 238 30.25 14.88 -7.35
C GLY A 238 28.92 15.56 -7.60
N ARG A 239 28.97 16.82 -8.06
CA ARG A 239 27.81 17.70 -8.19
C ARG A 239 26.81 17.39 -9.31
N GLY A 240 27.15 16.54 -10.28
CA GLY A 240 26.20 16.12 -11.32
C GLY A 240 25.13 15.18 -10.75
N ALA A 241 23.87 15.38 -11.14
CA ALA A 241 22.71 14.65 -10.65
C ALA A 241 22.43 13.42 -11.53
N PRO A 242 22.57 12.17 -11.06
CA PRO A 242 22.39 10.98 -11.90
C PRO A 242 20.91 10.66 -12.09
N ALA A 243 20.35 11.05 -13.24
CA ALA A 243 18.90 11.07 -13.45
C ALA A 243 18.21 11.79 -12.28
N ASN A 244 17.28 11.12 -11.58
CA ASN A 244 16.55 11.72 -10.47
C ASN A 244 17.26 11.68 -9.11
N GLY A 245 18.46 11.10 -9.00
CA GLY A 245 19.29 11.24 -7.82
C GLY A 245 19.88 12.65 -7.73
N GLY A 246 19.96 13.23 -6.52
CA GLY A 246 20.59 14.53 -6.29
C GLY A 246 22.12 14.46 -6.38
N GLY A 247 22.76 15.48 -6.94
CA GLY A 247 24.21 15.63 -6.93
C GLY A 247 24.75 15.96 -5.53
N GLY A 248 25.94 15.45 -5.19
CA GLY A 248 26.60 15.79 -3.92
C GLY A 248 27.33 17.13 -3.97
N GLY A 249 27.74 17.67 -2.82
CA GLY A 249 28.61 18.86 -2.78
C GLY A 249 30.02 18.55 -3.29
N ASN A 250 30.59 19.39 -4.15
CA ASN A 250 32.02 19.37 -4.50
C ASN A 250 32.78 20.42 -3.70
N ASN A 251 34.06 20.17 -3.42
CA ASN A 251 34.96 21.11 -2.77
C ASN A 251 34.47 21.55 -1.38
N HIS A 252 35.40 22.03 -0.57
CA HIS A 252 35.20 22.35 0.85
C HIS A 252 33.83 22.99 1.14
N ASN A 253 32.98 22.20 1.80
CA ASN A 253 31.77 22.57 2.54
C ASN A 253 30.64 23.21 1.72
N ASN A 254 30.49 22.74 0.48
CA ASN A 254 29.33 22.99 -0.37
C ASN A 254 28.18 22.00 -0.10
N GLY A 255 26.94 22.46 -0.26
CA GLY A 255 25.74 21.68 0.02
C GLY A 255 25.39 20.65 -1.07
N GLY A 256 24.74 19.56 -0.63
CA GLY A 256 24.17 18.54 -1.50
C GLY A 256 22.77 18.92 -2.01
N ALA A 257 22.38 18.37 -3.16
CA ALA A 257 21.13 18.73 -3.84
C ALA A 257 19.97 17.77 -3.57
N GLY A 258 18.74 18.25 -3.74
CA GLY A 258 17.55 17.43 -3.59
C GLY A 258 17.40 16.39 -4.70
N GLY A 259 16.85 15.23 -4.34
CA GLY A 259 16.39 14.22 -5.30
C GLY A 259 15.12 14.66 -6.03
N ALA A 260 14.74 13.90 -7.05
CA ALA A 260 13.62 14.20 -7.94
C ALA A 260 12.65 13.03 -8.18
N ASN A 261 11.50 13.36 -8.76
CA ASN A 261 10.53 12.44 -9.32
C ASN A 261 10.08 12.97 -10.70
N LEU A 262 8.80 13.28 -10.96
CA LEU A 262 8.37 13.90 -12.22
C LEU A 262 8.69 15.40 -12.34
N SER A 263 9.15 16.02 -11.27
CA SER A 263 9.68 17.39 -11.22
C SER A 263 11.09 17.40 -10.64
N MET A 264 11.83 18.49 -10.87
CA MET A 264 13.24 18.59 -10.49
C MET A 264 13.43 18.76 -8.98
N GLY A 265 14.52 18.21 -8.45
CA GLY A 265 15.01 18.54 -7.11
C GLY A 265 15.66 19.93 -7.09
N GLY A 266 15.77 20.55 -5.92
CA GLY A 266 16.46 21.83 -5.75
C GLY A 266 17.97 21.67 -5.74
N ASP A 267 18.68 22.61 -6.38
CA ASP A 267 20.14 22.76 -6.24
C ASP A 267 20.54 23.01 -4.77
N GLY A 268 21.73 22.55 -4.37
CA GLY A 268 22.31 22.84 -3.06
C GLY A 268 22.80 24.29 -2.93
N GLY A 269 23.06 24.71 -1.69
CA GLY A 269 23.71 25.99 -1.37
C GLY A 269 25.23 25.89 -1.52
N GLY A 270 25.86 26.99 -1.91
CA GLY A 270 27.31 27.06 -2.12
C GLY A 270 28.07 27.65 -0.93
N ASN A 271 29.29 27.18 -0.72
CA ASN A 271 30.22 27.85 0.19
C ASN A 271 30.43 29.31 -0.29
N SER A 272 30.28 30.24 0.65
CA SER A 272 30.36 31.69 0.45
C SER A 272 31.27 32.37 1.49
N SER A 273 32.19 31.61 2.08
CA SER A 273 33.26 32.09 2.94
C SER A 273 34.07 33.21 2.25
N SER A 274 34.55 34.16 3.04
CA SER A 274 35.48 35.22 2.63
C SER A 274 36.85 35.01 3.28
N GLY A 275 37.86 35.82 2.94
CA GLY A 275 39.21 35.72 3.50
C GLY A 275 40.22 34.95 2.65
N ALA A 276 41.49 35.37 2.73
CA ALA A 276 42.54 35.01 1.78
C ALA A 276 42.96 33.52 1.77
N PHE A 277 42.65 32.77 2.84
CA PHE A 277 43.01 31.37 3.02
C PHE A 277 41.80 30.43 3.06
N ASN A 278 40.59 30.97 2.91
CA ASN A 278 39.34 30.21 2.99
C ASN A 278 38.96 29.64 1.61
N CYS A 279 38.17 28.56 1.59
CA CYS A 279 37.60 28.05 0.35
C CYS A 279 36.39 28.90 -0.05
N THR A 280 36.47 29.56 -1.21
CA THR A 280 35.45 30.51 -1.68
C THR A 280 34.71 29.99 -2.92
N LEU A 281 35.09 28.81 -3.43
CA LEU A 281 34.49 28.23 -4.62
C LEU A 281 33.13 27.60 -4.33
N SER A 282 32.08 28.29 -4.79
CA SER A 282 30.73 27.76 -4.88
C SER A 282 30.62 26.64 -5.92
N ARG A 283 30.45 25.41 -5.42
CA ARG A 283 30.46 24.13 -6.15
C ARG A 283 29.41 23.14 -5.62
N PHE A 284 28.28 23.68 -5.18
CA PHE A 284 27.08 22.96 -4.76
C PHE A 284 26.60 21.88 -5.74
N GLY A 285 25.92 20.88 -5.18
CA GLY A 285 25.25 19.82 -5.92
C GLY A 285 24.15 20.34 -6.83
N ARG A 286 23.94 19.68 -7.97
CA ARG A 286 22.80 19.93 -8.87
C ARG A 286 21.61 19.05 -8.52
N GLY A 287 20.41 19.61 -8.59
CA GLY A 287 19.15 18.94 -8.30
C GLY A 287 18.88 17.75 -9.23
N GLY A 288 18.20 16.75 -8.69
CA GLY A 288 17.73 15.59 -9.46
C GLY A 288 16.92 16.01 -10.68
N LYS A 289 17.10 15.31 -11.79
CA LYS A 289 16.41 15.55 -13.06
C LYS A 289 15.00 14.96 -13.03
N ALA A 290 14.05 15.68 -13.63
CA ALA A 290 12.67 15.24 -13.76
C ALA A 290 12.54 14.00 -14.67
N LEU A 291 11.74 13.02 -14.26
CA LEU A 291 11.47 11.78 -15.02
C LEU A 291 10.17 11.86 -15.84
N SER A 292 9.78 13.02 -16.36
CA SER A 292 8.45 13.24 -16.97
C SER A 292 8.27 12.72 -18.41
N THR A 293 9.34 12.27 -19.07
CA THR A 293 9.38 11.95 -20.52
C THR A 293 8.84 10.54 -20.87
N HIS A 294 7.62 10.21 -20.44
CA HIS A 294 7.00 8.88 -20.69
C HIS A 294 5.47 8.85 -20.83
N GLY A 295 4.79 9.98 -20.85
CA GLY A 295 3.32 10.04 -21.05
C GLY A 295 2.50 9.28 -20.00
N GLY A 296 2.91 9.33 -18.71
CA GLY A 296 2.13 8.82 -17.57
C GLY A 296 2.17 7.30 -17.33
N LYS A 297 2.76 6.50 -18.23
CA LYS A 297 2.70 5.01 -18.17
C LYS A 297 3.70 4.32 -17.21
N LYS A 298 4.56 5.08 -16.53
CA LYS A 298 5.63 4.58 -15.65
C LYS A 298 5.45 5.13 -14.24
N ILE A 299 5.99 4.42 -13.25
CA ILE A 299 6.00 4.83 -11.84
C ILE A 299 7.40 4.68 -11.24
N PHE A 300 7.74 5.52 -10.27
CA PHE A 300 9.09 5.60 -9.73
C PHE A 300 9.10 5.74 -8.20
N LEU A 301 10.16 5.24 -7.57
CA LEU A 301 10.55 5.69 -6.25
C LEU A 301 11.01 7.16 -6.36
N GLY A 302 10.83 7.93 -5.30
CA GLY A 302 11.48 9.24 -5.18
C GLY A 302 12.99 9.06 -5.19
N GLY A 303 13.70 9.95 -5.89
CA GLY A 303 15.16 9.98 -5.91
C GLY A 303 15.73 10.37 -4.55
N GLY A 304 16.91 9.83 -4.22
CA GLY A 304 17.64 10.23 -3.04
C GLY A 304 18.31 11.59 -3.22
N GLY A 305 18.43 12.38 -2.15
CA GLY A 305 19.25 13.60 -2.15
C GLY A 305 20.76 13.30 -2.18
N GLY A 306 21.58 14.22 -2.64
CA GLY A 306 23.04 14.13 -2.56
C GLY A 306 23.58 14.53 -1.18
N ALA A 307 24.70 13.96 -0.77
CA ALA A 307 25.40 14.35 0.45
C ALA A 307 26.05 15.74 0.29
N GLY A 308 26.07 16.53 1.37
CA GLY A 308 26.92 17.73 1.44
C GLY A 308 28.41 17.35 1.57
N HIS A 309 29.30 18.26 1.17
CA HIS A 309 30.72 18.07 1.43
C HIS A 309 31.03 18.39 2.90
N VAL A 310 31.69 17.47 3.58
CA VAL A 310 31.92 17.51 5.03
C VAL A 310 33.38 17.16 5.32
N ASN A 311 34.06 17.92 6.18
CA ASN A 311 35.48 17.70 6.49
C ASN A 311 35.83 17.86 7.98
N ASN A 312 34.92 18.44 8.78
CA ASN A 312 35.16 18.74 10.19
C ASN A 312 34.46 17.73 11.10
N GLY A 313 33.26 17.26 10.71
CA GLY A 313 32.57 16.16 11.40
C GLY A 313 31.95 16.53 12.75
N PHE A 314 31.86 17.83 13.08
CA PHE A 314 31.28 18.32 14.33
C PHE A 314 29.75 18.18 14.39
N ALA A 315 29.08 17.95 13.26
CA ALA A 315 27.70 17.49 13.20
C ALA A 315 27.61 16.10 12.54
N VAL A 316 26.78 15.23 13.13
CA VAL A 316 26.35 13.95 12.53
C VAL A 316 25.39 14.21 11.36
N SER A 317 25.95 14.65 10.24
CA SER A 317 25.26 14.61 8.95
C SER A 317 25.01 13.16 8.58
N ASN A 318 23.76 12.76 8.42
CA ASN A 318 23.38 11.40 8.03
C ASN A 318 23.46 11.17 6.50
N GLY A 319 24.06 12.12 5.75
CA GLY A 319 24.07 12.12 4.29
C GLY A 319 22.78 12.66 3.68
N GLY A 320 22.60 12.42 2.39
CA GLY A 320 21.40 12.80 1.65
C GLY A 320 20.15 12.02 2.10
N GLY A 321 19.00 12.68 2.07
CA GLY A 321 17.74 12.04 2.44
C GLY A 321 17.32 10.96 1.43
N HIS A 322 16.83 9.82 1.91
CA HIS A 322 16.20 8.80 1.07
C HIS A 322 14.85 9.30 0.49
N GLY A 323 14.53 8.92 -0.74
CA GLY A 323 13.24 9.26 -1.37
C GLY A 323 12.05 8.47 -0.80
N GLY A 324 10.84 8.84 -1.20
CA GLY A 324 9.61 8.09 -0.90
C GLY A 324 9.45 6.83 -1.76
N GLY A 325 8.74 5.83 -1.24
CA GLY A 325 8.48 4.57 -1.93
C GLY A 325 7.38 4.64 -3.00
N ILE A 326 7.03 3.47 -3.55
CA ILE A 326 5.81 3.28 -4.34
C ILE A 326 4.74 2.70 -3.41
N LEU A 327 3.52 3.23 -3.48
CA LEU A 327 2.37 2.78 -2.72
C LEU A 327 1.21 2.49 -3.68
N PHE A 328 0.62 1.29 -3.60
CA PHE A 328 -0.54 0.89 -4.38
C PHE A 328 -1.63 0.35 -3.44
N ILE A 329 -2.82 0.95 -3.50
CA ILE A 329 -4.02 0.47 -2.82
C ILE A 329 -5.11 0.24 -3.85
N ARG A 330 -5.65 -0.97 -3.87
CA ARG A 330 -6.98 -1.25 -4.45
C ARG A 330 -7.96 -1.55 -3.32
N ALA A 331 -9.09 -0.85 -3.29
CA ALA A 331 -10.22 -1.12 -2.39
C ALA A 331 -11.54 -0.69 -3.04
N THR A 332 -12.71 -1.12 -2.53
CA THR A 332 -13.98 -0.45 -2.86
C THR A 332 -14.14 0.80 -1.99
N THR A 333 -14.03 0.65 -0.67
CA THR A 333 -14.13 1.76 0.29
C THR A 333 -12.81 1.94 1.03
N VAL A 334 -12.36 3.18 1.20
CA VAL A 334 -11.38 3.55 2.24
C VAL A 334 -12.06 4.39 3.31
N THR A 335 -11.99 3.96 4.56
CA THR A 335 -12.42 4.74 5.73
C THR A 335 -11.18 5.31 6.41
N GLY A 336 -10.93 6.61 6.23
CA GLY A 336 -9.64 7.23 6.56
C GLY A 336 -9.47 7.60 8.04
N ASN A 337 -10.55 7.88 8.77
CA ASN A 337 -10.57 8.25 10.20
C ASN A 337 -9.55 9.34 10.64
N GLY A 338 -9.12 10.21 9.73
CA GLY A 338 -8.10 11.24 9.98
C GLY A 338 -6.65 10.79 9.84
N HIS A 339 -6.39 9.53 9.47
CA HIS A 339 -5.05 9.01 9.25
C HIS A 339 -4.46 9.39 7.88
N ARG A 340 -3.17 9.10 7.73
CA ARG A 340 -2.37 9.42 6.54
C ARG A 340 -2.03 8.18 5.71
N ILE A 341 -2.11 8.31 4.39
CA ILE A 341 -1.46 7.45 3.40
C ILE A 341 -0.32 8.28 2.80
N SER A 342 0.94 7.86 2.93
CA SER A 342 2.05 8.68 2.45
C SER A 342 3.23 7.93 1.83
N ALA A 343 3.95 8.65 0.97
CA ALA A 343 5.20 8.27 0.32
C ALA A 343 6.12 9.50 0.26
N ASN A 344 6.33 10.15 1.40
CA ASN A 344 7.14 11.36 1.51
C ASN A 344 8.65 11.04 1.44
N GLY A 345 9.44 11.99 0.96
CA GLY A 345 10.89 11.95 1.06
C GLY A 345 11.42 12.16 2.49
N GLN A 346 12.71 11.94 2.69
CA GLN A 346 13.41 12.20 3.95
C GLN A 346 14.13 13.55 3.91
N VAL A 347 14.10 14.28 5.03
CA VAL A 347 14.89 15.52 5.23
C VAL A 347 16.38 15.24 5.04
N GLY A 348 17.10 16.15 4.39
CA GLY A 348 18.54 16.03 4.20
C GLY A 348 19.31 16.14 5.51
N GLY A 349 20.42 15.41 5.66
CA GLY A 349 21.28 15.49 6.84
C GLY A 349 21.77 16.93 7.10
N PRO A 350 21.59 17.48 8.32
CA PRO A 350 22.09 18.80 8.66
C PRO A 350 23.61 18.81 8.79
N ALA A 351 24.21 19.99 8.80
CA ALA A 351 25.63 20.18 9.06
C ALA A 351 25.87 21.36 10.00
N ALA A 352 27.03 21.36 10.67
CA ALA A 352 27.53 22.49 11.44
C ALA A 352 28.99 22.71 11.03
N SER A 353 29.30 23.92 10.59
CA SER A 353 30.60 24.31 10.02
C SER A 353 31.07 23.42 8.85
N ASP A 354 30.12 22.89 8.08
CA ASP A 354 30.26 21.86 7.05
C ASP A 354 29.10 21.98 6.03
N GLY A 355 29.22 21.39 4.84
CA GLY A 355 28.13 21.42 3.85
C GLY A 355 26.96 20.49 4.23
N ALA A 356 25.73 21.01 4.26
CA ALA A 356 24.54 20.22 4.57
C ALA A 356 24.04 19.41 3.35
N SER A 357 23.32 18.33 3.60
CA SER A 357 22.91 17.38 2.55
C SER A 357 21.54 17.69 1.97
N GLY A 358 21.32 17.32 0.72
CA GLY A 358 20.04 17.48 0.04
C GLY A 358 19.00 16.43 0.47
N ALA A 359 17.73 16.75 0.27
CA ALA A 359 16.62 15.91 0.70
C ALA A 359 16.16 14.88 -0.34
N GLY A 360 15.44 13.85 0.10
CA GLY A 360 14.77 12.92 -0.80
C GLY A 360 13.49 13.49 -1.41
N ALA A 361 13.17 13.05 -2.63
CA ALA A 361 11.89 13.37 -3.28
C ALA A 361 10.72 12.54 -2.75
N GLY A 362 9.49 13.02 -2.98
CA GLY A 362 8.28 12.22 -2.84
C GLY A 362 8.25 11.04 -3.82
N GLY A 363 7.61 9.95 -3.41
CA GLY A 363 7.43 8.73 -4.18
C GLY A 363 6.19 8.72 -5.07
N THR A 364 5.67 7.53 -5.40
CA THR A 364 4.44 7.38 -6.20
C THR A 364 3.34 6.72 -5.37
N ILE A 365 2.13 7.26 -5.40
CA ILE A 365 0.93 6.69 -4.79
C ILE A 365 -0.10 6.40 -5.90
N ILE A 366 -0.66 5.18 -5.94
CA ILE A 366 -1.81 4.80 -6.75
C ILE A 366 -2.96 4.41 -5.82
N MET A 367 -4.04 5.19 -5.89
CA MET A 367 -5.29 4.99 -5.18
C MET A 367 -6.37 4.49 -6.15
N HIS A 368 -6.47 3.17 -6.32
CA HIS A 368 -7.54 2.54 -7.08
C HIS A 368 -8.74 2.21 -6.18
N VAL A 369 -9.48 3.26 -5.82
CA VAL A 369 -10.55 3.22 -4.80
C VAL A 369 -11.83 3.84 -5.34
N THR A 370 -12.97 3.21 -5.09
CA THR A 370 -14.29 3.66 -5.56
C THR A 370 -14.94 4.70 -4.65
N THR A 371 -14.75 4.61 -3.33
CA THR A 371 -15.41 5.47 -2.35
C THR A 371 -14.50 5.77 -1.16
N TYR A 372 -14.57 7.01 -0.68
CA TYR A 372 -13.83 7.48 0.49
C TYR A 372 -14.81 7.91 1.58
N THR A 373 -14.51 7.59 2.84
CA THR A 373 -15.33 7.93 3.99
C THR A 373 -14.46 8.41 5.16
N GLY A 374 -14.94 9.40 5.91
CA GLY A 374 -14.16 10.08 6.93
C GLY A 374 -12.99 10.91 6.35
N SER A 375 -12.30 11.64 7.21
CA SER A 375 -11.13 12.43 6.82
C SER A 375 -9.97 11.53 6.39
N LEU A 376 -9.21 11.95 5.38
CA LEU A 376 -8.04 11.21 4.88
C LEU A 376 -7.00 12.18 4.34
N VAL A 377 -5.73 11.96 4.65
CA VAL A 377 -4.60 12.74 4.11
C VAL A 377 -3.73 11.85 3.22
N VAL A 378 -3.59 12.20 1.95
CA VAL A 378 -2.72 11.49 0.99
C VAL A 378 -1.52 12.38 0.65
N GLN A 379 -0.28 11.91 0.88
CA GLN A 379 0.93 12.75 0.73
C GLN A 379 2.06 12.06 -0.03
N ALA A 380 2.54 12.70 -1.10
CA ALA A 380 3.78 12.34 -1.79
C ALA A 380 4.68 13.58 -1.85
N ASN A 381 4.97 14.18 -0.70
CA ASN A 381 5.72 15.42 -0.59
C ASN A 381 7.23 15.16 -0.63
N GLY A 382 7.96 16.06 -1.29
CA GLY A 382 9.41 16.18 -1.12
C GLY A 382 9.74 16.76 0.26
N ALA A 383 10.93 16.42 0.77
CA ALA A 383 11.35 16.88 2.09
C ALA A 383 12.29 18.08 2.03
N GLN A 384 12.45 18.76 3.18
CA GLN A 384 13.32 19.92 3.30
C GLN A 384 14.80 19.53 3.18
N GLY A 385 15.59 20.35 2.48
CA GLY A 385 17.05 20.24 2.48
C GLY A 385 17.66 20.37 3.88
N GLY A 386 18.83 19.80 4.09
CA GLY A 386 19.54 19.88 5.37
C GLY A 386 19.84 21.33 5.75
N THR A 387 19.59 21.67 7.02
CA THR A 387 19.99 22.97 7.58
C THR A 387 21.48 22.97 7.88
N GLU A 388 22.11 24.09 7.57
CA GLU A 388 23.51 24.41 7.84
C GLU A 388 23.56 25.37 9.04
N ALA A 389 24.58 25.24 9.87
CA ALA A 389 24.91 26.19 10.94
C ALA A 389 26.41 26.51 10.96
N ASP A 390 26.80 27.73 10.61
CA ASP A 390 28.21 28.11 10.43
C ASP A 390 29.07 27.95 11.69
N GLY A 391 28.44 27.89 12.88
CA GLY A 391 29.10 27.61 14.16
C GLY A 391 29.81 28.81 14.78
N GLY A 392 29.55 30.03 14.28
CA GLY A 392 30.18 31.26 14.75
C GLY A 392 31.59 31.50 14.21
N ASN A 393 31.97 30.82 13.11
CA ASN A 393 33.27 30.98 12.48
C ASN A 393 33.33 32.27 11.64
N ILE A 394 34.24 33.19 12.01
CA ILE A 394 34.37 34.51 11.35
C ILE A 394 34.93 34.34 9.93
N ASN A 395 34.27 34.92 8.92
CA ASN A 395 34.54 34.77 7.48
C ASN A 395 34.25 33.37 6.88
N TYR A 396 33.66 32.42 7.61
CA TYR A 396 33.32 31.10 7.06
C TYR A 396 31.81 30.92 6.98
N CYS A 397 31.29 30.74 5.76
CA CYS A 397 29.86 30.54 5.51
C CYS A 397 29.62 29.40 4.52
N TYR A 398 28.83 28.40 4.89
CA TYR A 398 28.79 27.09 4.21
C TYR A 398 27.48 26.81 3.46
N GLY A 399 27.46 25.70 2.71
CA GLY A 399 26.35 25.38 1.81
C GLY A 399 25.22 24.56 2.46
N ALA A 400 24.04 25.16 2.61
CA ALA A 400 22.81 24.46 3.01
C ALA A 400 22.29 23.49 1.93
N GLY A 401 21.41 22.55 2.30
CA GLY A 401 20.93 21.48 1.41
C GLY A 401 19.80 21.88 0.46
N GLY A 402 19.75 21.28 -0.73
CA GLY A 402 18.64 21.44 -1.68
C GLY A 402 17.39 20.63 -1.29
N GLY A 403 16.20 21.20 -1.53
CA GLY A 403 14.91 20.55 -1.24
C GLY A 403 14.54 19.46 -2.24
N GLY A 404 13.93 18.36 -1.78
CA GLY A 404 13.52 17.26 -2.65
C GLY A 404 12.23 17.60 -3.42
N SER A 405 12.07 17.07 -4.65
CA SER A 405 10.84 17.32 -5.42
C SER A 405 9.62 16.64 -4.80
N GLY A 406 8.42 17.12 -5.13
CA GLY A 406 7.18 16.38 -4.93
C GLY A 406 7.14 15.12 -5.81
N GLY A 407 6.37 14.14 -5.36
CA GLY A 407 6.13 12.86 -6.01
C GLY A 407 4.88 12.87 -6.89
N VAL A 408 4.19 11.73 -6.97
CA VAL A 408 2.97 11.55 -7.78
C VAL A 408 1.87 10.89 -6.96
N ILE A 409 0.66 11.42 -7.02
CA ILE A 409 -0.56 10.78 -6.49
C ILE A 409 -1.52 10.56 -7.66
N ASN A 410 -1.91 9.32 -7.88
CA ASN A 410 -2.80 8.91 -8.97
C ASN A 410 -4.10 8.33 -8.40
N PHE A 411 -5.24 8.94 -8.72
CA PHE A 411 -6.57 8.44 -8.37
C PHE A 411 -7.22 7.76 -9.57
N SER A 412 -7.90 6.62 -9.37
CA SER A 412 -8.61 5.90 -10.45
C SER A 412 -9.85 6.60 -10.99
N ALA A 413 -10.32 7.64 -10.30
CA ALA A 413 -11.48 8.46 -10.67
C ALA A 413 -11.13 9.95 -10.46
N ALA A 414 -12.14 10.81 -10.34
CA ALA A 414 -11.94 12.20 -9.91
C ALA A 414 -11.15 12.27 -8.59
N ILE A 415 -10.32 13.31 -8.43
CA ILE A 415 -9.61 13.58 -7.18
C ILE A 415 -10.66 13.81 -6.07
N PRO A 416 -10.61 13.07 -4.95
CA PRO A 416 -11.57 13.26 -3.86
C PRO A 416 -11.53 14.67 -3.28
N GLY A 417 -12.70 15.26 -3.04
CA GLY A 417 -12.84 16.51 -2.30
C GLY A 417 -12.75 16.31 -0.77
N ALA A 418 -12.89 17.42 -0.04
CA ALA A 418 -12.94 17.39 1.42
C ALA A 418 -14.02 16.40 1.94
N PRO A 419 -13.75 15.64 3.01
CA PRO A 419 -12.62 15.77 3.94
C PRO A 419 -11.36 14.97 3.54
N VAL A 420 -11.27 14.48 2.31
CA VAL A 420 -10.03 13.92 1.76
C VAL A 420 -9.14 15.06 1.24
N THR A 421 -7.83 14.96 1.47
CA THR A 421 -6.83 15.89 0.95
C THR A 421 -5.70 15.12 0.27
N ALA A 422 -5.13 15.69 -0.79
CA ALA A 422 -4.00 15.13 -1.52
C ALA A 422 -2.93 16.20 -1.76
N THR A 423 -1.68 15.93 -1.39
CA THR A 423 -0.55 16.87 -1.54
C THR A 423 0.67 16.16 -2.13
N ALA A 424 1.29 16.79 -3.13
CA ALA A 424 2.56 16.37 -3.72
C ALA A 424 3.49 17.58 -3.81
N ASN A 425 3.67 18.29 -2.71
CA ASN A 425 4.43 19.53 -2.64
C ASN A 425 5.94 19.26 -2.79
N GLY A 426 6.65 20.22 -3.37
CA GLY A 426 8.11 20.26 -3.28
C GLY A 426 8.56 20.58 -1.86
N GLY A 427 9.67 20.00 -1.45
CA GLY A 427 10.29 20.29 -0.16
C GLY A 427 11.02 21.63 -0.19
N ALA A 428 10.96 22.38 0.92
CA ALA A 428 11.65 23.66 1.05
C ALA A 428 13.18 23.48 0.97
N ALA A 429 13.88 24.57 0.65
CA ALA A 429 15.33 24.61 0.75
C ALA A 429 15.78 24.44 2.22
N GLY A 430 17.01 23.96 2.42
CA GLY A 430 17.68 24.05 3.72
C GLY A 430 17.94 25.52 4.10
N LEU A 431 18.03 25.78 5.40
CA LEU A 431 18.40 27.10 5.91
C LEU A 431 19.92 27.15 6.17
N GLU A 432 20.50 28.33 6.01
CA GLU A 432 21.83 28.68 6.55
C GLU A 432 21.59 29.47 7.85
N THR A 433 22.34 29.17 8.90
CA THR A 433 22.10 29.76 10.24
C THR A 433 23.39 30.19 10.92
N GLY A 434 23.36 31.31 11.63
CA GLY A 434 24.55 31.89 12.26
C GLY A 434 25.51 32.61 11.30
N ARG A 435 25.05 32.94 10.08
CA ARG A 435 25.84 33.57 9.01
C ARG A 435 26.62 34.78 9.51
N ASP A 436 27.94 34.73 9.34
CA ASP A 436 28.82 35.84 9.67
C ASP A 436 28.71 36.98 8.65
N VAL A 437 28.75 38.22 9.15
CA VAL A 437 28.52 39.44 8.35
C VAL A 437 29.66 39.76 7.38
N SER A 438 30.83 39.15 7.55
CA SER A 438 32.00 39.39 6.68
C SER A 438 32.07 38.47 5.46
N CYS A 439 31.22 37.44 5.39
CA CYS A 439 31.17 36.50 4.27
C CYS A 439 30.78 37.17 2.94
N ALA A 440 31.02 36.49 1.82
CA ALA A 440 30.63 36.95 0.50
C ALA A 440 29.09 36.96 0.34
N ALA A 441 28.58 37.24 -0.86
CA ALA A 441 27.15 37.07 -1.15
C ALA A 441 26.75 35.58 -0.99
N ALA A 442 25.65 35.33 -0.28
CA ALA A 442 25.14 33.98 -0.05
C ALA A 442 24.76 33.28 -1.36
N VAL A 443 25.17 32.02 -1.53
CA VAL A 443 24.72 31.18 -2.64
C VAL A 443 23.65 30.23 -2.14
N LEU A 444 22.41 30.69 -2.21
CA LEU A 444 21.27 30.03 -1.56
C LEU A 444 20.91 28.69 -2.21
N PRO A 445 20.54 27.66 -1.41
CA PRO A 445 19.92 26.44 -1.92
C PRO A 445 18.53 26.73 -2.51
N GLN A 446 18.01 25.78 -3.28
CA GLN A 446 16.68 25.87 -3.89
C GLN A 446 15.71 24.85 -3.28
N ALA A 447 14.42 25.20 -3.32
CA ALA A 447 13.34 24.26 -3.03
C ALA A 447 13.17 23.26 -4.19
N GLY A 448 12.64 22.08 -3.89
CA GLY A 448 12.25 21.12 -4.93
C GLY A 448 11.00 21.57 -5.67
N GLY A 449 10.85 21.15 -6.92
CA GLY A 449 9.63 21.39 -7.69
C GLY A 449 8.42 20.66 -7.10
N ALA A 450 7.22 21.23 -7.26
CA ALA A 450 5.99 20.52 -6.94
C ALA A 450 5.82 19.28 -7.83
N GLY A 451 5.28 18.21 -7.26
CA GLY A 451 4.89 16.98 -7.92
C GLY A 451 3.51 17.07 -8.56
N GLN A 452 2.84 15.94 -8.76
CA GLN A 452 1.54 15.89 -9.44
C GLN A 452 0.48 15.10 -8.67
N VAL A 453 -0.77 15.55 -8.80
CA VAL A 453 -1.97 14.84 -8.32
C VAL A 453 -2.92 14.68 -9.50
N ASN A 454 -3.16 13.44 -9.91
CA ASN A 454 -3.83 13.09 -11.16
C ASN A 454 -5.15 12.37 -10.90
N ALA A 455 -6.18 12.70 -11.69
CA ALA A 455 -7.45 11.98 -11.77
C ALA A 455 -7.42 10.89 -12.87
N ASN A 456 -8.39 9.98 -12.83
CA ASN A 456 -8.71 9.03 -13.89
C ASN A 456 -7.52 8.15 -14.34
N TYR A 457 -6.65 7.77 -13.41
CA TYR A 457 -5.48 6.94 -13.66
C TYR A 457 -5.84 5.46 -13.70
N THR A 458 -5.66 4.84 -14.87
CA THR A 458 -5.76 3.39 -15.04
C THR A 458 -4.39 2.75 -14.81
N TYR A 459 -4.27 1.89 -13.79
CA TYR A 459 -3.07 1.08 -13.62
C TYR A 459 -2.96 0.02 -14.71
N ARG A 460 -1.74 -0.42 -15.02
CA ARG A 460 -1.53 -1.41 -16.10
C ARG A 460 -1.78 -2.83 -15.59
N ASN A 461 -2.68 -3.54 -16.23
CA ASN A 461 -2.89 -4.98 -16.12
C ASN A 461 -3.32 -5.54 -17.48
N SER A 462 -3.20 -6.86 -17.63
CA SER A 462 -3.70 -7.57 -18.80
C SER A 462 -5.01 -8.28 -18.48
N ASN A 463 -5.91 -8.28 -19.46
CA ASN A 463 -7.12 -9.11 -19.50
C ASN A 463 -7.05 -10.17 -20.62
N VAL A 464 -5.97 -10.17 -21.41
CA VAL A 464 -5.74 -11.15 -22.48
C VAL A 464 -5.17 -12.40 -21.83
N LEU A 465 -6.00 -13.44 -21.72
CA LEU A 465 -5.63 -14.73 -21.14
C LEU A 465 -4.44 -15.31 -21.90
N VAL A 466 -3.30 -15.34 -21.21
CA VAL A 466 -2.15 -16.16 -21.54
C VAL A 466 -2.57 -17.62 -21.72
N SER A 467 -1.70 -18.42 -22.31
CA SER A 467 -1.22 -19.63 -21.66
C SER A 467 -2.12 -20.85 -21.78
N SER A 468 -1.85 -21.57 -22.87
CA SER A 468 -1.96 -23.02 -22.92
C SER A 468 -1.29 -23.71 -21.72
N TYR A 469 -0.32 -23.09 -21.03
CA TYR A 469 0.29 -23.63 -19.81
C TYR A 469 -0.58 -23.42 -18.58
N CYS A 470 -1.42 -22.39 -18.54
CA CYS A 470 -2.47 -22.26 -17.52
C CYS A 470 -3.59 -23.27 -17.80
N SER A 471 -4.00 -23.50 -19.05
CA SER A 471 -4.99 -24.57 -19.31
C SER A 471 -4.42 -25.99 -19.20
N ALA A 472 -3.10 -26.20 -19.36
CA ALA A 472 -2.45 -27.51 -19.21
C ALA A 472 -1.91 -27.81 -17.80
N LEU A 473 -1.61 -26.80 -16.98
CA LEU A 473 -1.12 -26.93 -15.60
C LEU A 473 -1.75 -25.92 -14.62
N LEU A 474 -3.02 -25.58 -14.82
CA LEU A 474 -3.85 -25.29 -13.66
C LEU A 474 -3.82 -26.55 -12.76
N PRO A 475 -3.73 -26.42 -11.43
CA PRO A 475 -4.31 -27.41 -10.54
C PRO A 475 -5.84 -27.36 -10.63
N VAL A 476 -6.39 -27.47 -11.85
CA VAL A 476 -7.81 -27.69 -12.17
C VAL A 476 -8.12 -29.17 -11.98
N GLU A 477 -7.88 -29.58 -10.74
CA GLU A 477 -8.74 -30.52 -10.05
C GLU A 477 -10.18 -30.01 -9.96
N LEU A 478 -10.47 -28.75 -10.31
CA LEU A 478 -11.80 -28.18 -10.31
C LEU A 478 -12.10 -27.41 -11.61
N VAL A 479 -12.67 -28.11 -12.59
CA VAL A 479 -13.06 -27.59 -13.91
C VAL A 479 -14.16 -26.53 -13.79
N SER A 480 -15.11 -26.74 -12.88
CA SER A 480 -16.19 -25.80 -12.62
C SER A 480 -16.68 -25.92 -11.17
N PHE A 481 -17.24 -24.85 -10.61
CA PHE A 481 -18.07 -24.92 -9.41
C PHE A 481 -19.19 -23.89 -9.51
N ARG A 482 -20.42 -24.35 -9.34
CA ARG A 482 -21.64 -23.56 -9.45
C ARG A 482 -22.57 -23.88 -8.31
N ALA A 483 -23.16 -22.86 -7.70
CA ALA A 483 -24.20 -23.01 -6.69
C ALA A 483 -25.49 -22.30 -7.15
N ILE A 484 -26.62 -22.98 -7.08
CA ILE A 484 -27.93 -22.51 -7.56
C ILE A 484 -28.98 -22.76 -6.47
N TYR A 485 -29.70 -21.72 -6.06
CA TYR A 485 -30.86 -21.86 -5.19
C TYR A 485 -32.10 -22.22 -6.02
N SER A 486 -32.81 -23.29 -5.63
CA SER A 486 -34.09 -23.69 -6.20
C SER A 486 -34.84 -24.61 -5.23
N GLY A 487 -36.18 -24.48 -5.16
CA GLY A 487 -37.02 -25.38 -4.35
C GLY A 487 -36.67 -25.43 -2.86
N GLY A 488 -36.23 -24.30 -2.27
CA GLY A 488 -35.85 -24.23 -0.85
C GLY A 488 -34.44 -24.76 -0.53
N LYS A 489 -33.64 -25.14 -1.52
CA LYS A 489 -32.32 -25.77 -1.35
C LYS A 489 -31.27 -25.08 -2.22
N THR A 490 -30.00 -25.13 -1.84
CA THR A 490 -28.91 -24.73 -2.75
C THR A 490 -28.25 -25.98 -3.31
N LYS A 491 -28.45 -26.25 -4.60
CA LYS A 491 -27.75 -27.30 -5.34
C LYS A 491 -26.37 -26.76 -5.74
N MET A 492 -25.34 -27.51 -5.38
CA MET A 492 -23.96 -27.26 -5.74
C MET A 492 -23.49 -28.33 -6.71
N THR A 493 -22.84 -27.94 -7.79
CA THR A 493 -22.27 -28.85 -8.79
C THR A 493 -20.84 -28.43 -9.08
N TRP A 494 -19.92 -29.38 -9.08
CA TRP A 494 -18.55 -29.17 -9.52
C TRP A 494 -18.07 -30.28 -10.42
N GLU A 495 -17.11 -29.95 -11.26
CA GLU A 495 -16.44 -30.88 -12.17
C GLU A 495 -14.94 -30.86 -11.90
N VAL A 496 -14.25 -31.95 -12.20
CA VAL A 496 -12.84 -32.18 -11.83
C VAL A 496 -12.11 -32.90 -12.97
N ASN A 497 -10.85 -32.55 -13.21
CA ASN A 497 -10.08 -33.13 -14.32
C ASN A 497 -9.25 -34.36 -13.89
N GLN A 498 -8.91 -34.48 -12.61
CA GLN A 498 -8.03 -35.53 -12.06
C GLN A 498 -8.57 -36.09 -10.72
N PRO A 499 -9.75 -36.73 -10.71
CA PRO A 499 -10.36 -37.25 -9.49
C PRO A 499 -9.49 -38.30 -8.77
N GLU A 500 -8.62 -39.00 -9.51
CA GLU A 500 -7.70 -40.01 -9.00
C GLU A 500 -6.58 -39.46 -8.11
N GLN A 501 -6.32 -38.15 -8.15
CA GLN A 501 -5.37 -37.48 -7.24
C GLN A 501 -6.03 -36.94 -5.96
N ILE A 502 -7.36 -36.90 -5.94
CA ILE A 502 -8.16 -36.31 -4.87
C ILE A 502 -8.53 -37.39 -3.85
N ARG A 503 -8.50 -37.06 -2.55
CA ARG A 503 -8.95 -37.96 -1.47
C ARG A 503 -10.43 -37.72 -1.16
N HIS A 504 -10.80 -36.46 -0.95
CA HIS A 504 -12.20 -36.05 -0.76
C HIS A 504 -12.39 -34.55 -1.05
N PHE A 505 -13.66 -34.21 -1.29
CA PHE A 505 -14.20 -32.86 -1.31
C PHE A 505 -14.88 -32.57 0.02
N THR A 506 -14.84 -31.33 0.45
CA THR A 506 -15.62 -30.82 1.58
C THR A 506 -16.31 -29.56 1.13
N ILE A 507 -17.64 -29.56 1.12
CA ILE A 507 -18.42 -28.36 0.81
C ILE A 507 -18.43 -27.49 2.05
N GLN A 508 -17.93 -26.28 1.87
CA GLN A 508 -17.88 -25.27 2.92
C GLN A 508 -18.88 -24.17 2.63
N ARG A 509 -19.71 -23.85 3.62
CA ARG A 509 -20.54 -22.65 3.64
C ARG A 509 -19.89 -21.64 4.59
N PHE A 510 -19.81 -20.38 4.19
CA PHE A 510 -19.41 -19.32 5.11
C PHE A 510 -20.55 -19.07 6.09
N ASN A 511 -20.29 -19.22 7.39
CA ASN A 511 -21.28 -19.00 8.43
C ASN A 511 -21.26 -17.57 8.98
N SER A 512 -22.26 -17.24 9.78
CA SER A 512 -22.36 -15.96 10.49
C SER A 512 -21.28 -15.74 11.57
N GLY A 513 -20.48 -16.76 11.88
CA GLY A 513 -19.29 -16.67 12.73
C GLY A 513 -18.02 -16.29 11.98
N ASN A 514 -18.14 -15.76 10.75
CA ASN A 514 -17.04 -15.34 9.88
C ASN A 514 -16.04 -16.47 9.51
N ASN A 515 -16.48 -17.72 9.60
CA ASN A 515 -15.68 -18.91 9.35
C ASN A 515 -16.32 -19.78 8.25
N TRP A 516 -15.47 -20.52 7.55
CA TRP A 516 -15.92 -21.59 6.67
C TRP A 516 -16.25 -22.82 7.51
N ILE A 517 -17.53 -23.22 7.53
CA ILE A 517 -17.95 -24.49 8.14
C ILE A 517 -18.10 -25.56 7.08
N ASP A 518 -17.62 -26.76 7.40
CA ASP A 518 -17.88 -27.96 6.61
C ASP A 518 -19.36 -28.31 6.76
N ILE A 519 -20.15 -28.16 5.70
CA ILE A 519 -21.58 -28.53 5.69
C ILE A 519 -21.81 -29.96 5.19
N ASN A 520 -20.92 -30.47 4.34
CA ASN A 520 -20.92 -31.85 3.90
C ASN A 520 -19.54 -32.25 3.34
N ALA A 521 -19.28 -33.55 3.22
CA ALA A 521 -18.05 -34.09 2.64
C ALA A 521 -18.34 -35.30 1.74
N GLN A 522 -17.62 -35.40 0.63
CA GLN A 522 -17.80 -36.45 -0.37
C GLN A 522 -16.43 -37.00 -0.79
N ALA A 523 -16.25 -38.32 -0.75
CA ALA A 523 -15.03 -38.95 -1.27
C ALA A 523 -14.89 -38.74 -2.78
N SER A 524 -13.65 -38.68 -3.27
CA SER A 524 -13.40 -38.76 -4.72
C SER A 524 -13.43 -40.21 -5.18
N GLU A 525 -13.93 -40.45 -6.38
CA GLU A 525 -13.86 -41.74 -7.07
C GLU A 525 -12.98 -41.59 -8.32
N ASP A 526 -11.98 -42.46 -8.49
CA ASP A 526 -10.88 -42.28 -9.47
C ASP A 526 -11.30 -42.12 -10.95
N ASN A 527 -12.56 -42.39 -11.32
CA ASN A 527 -13.12 -42.18 -12.68
C ASN A 527 -14.32 -41.21 -12.72
N ARG A 528 -14.69 -40.56 -11.62
CA ARG A 528 -15.84 -39.66 -11.54
C ARG A 528 -15.40 -38.21 -11.70
N HIS A 529 -15.78 -37.58 -12.81
CA HIS A 529 -15.42 -36.20 -13.12
C HIS A 529 -16.46 -35.16 -12.70
N SER A 530 -17.67 -35.55 -12.33
CA SER A 530 -18.76 -34.63 -11.96
C SER A 530 -19.37 -35.00 -10.61
N TYR A 531 -19.57 -34.00 -9.77
CA TYR A 531 -20.04 -34.13 -8.40
C TYR A 531 -21.18 -33.16 -8.13
N VAL A 532 -22.03 -33.52 -7.17
CA VAL A 532 -23.20 -32.76 -6.79
C VAL A 532 -23.44 -32.90 -5.30
N ASP A 533 -23.75 -31.78 -4.68
CA ASP A 533 -24.14 -31.69 -3.28
C ASP A 533 -25.33 -30.74 -3.15
N ILE A 534 -26.05 -30.82 -2.03
CA ILE A 534 -27.25 -30.04 -1.77
C ILE A 534 -27.19 -29.52 -0.35
N ASP A 535 -27.16 -28.20 -0.20
CA ASP A 535 -27.53 -27.59 1.07
C ASP A 535 -29.06 -27.67 1.20
N HIS A 536 -29.52 -28.52 2.11
CA HIS A 536 -30.93 -28.75 2.43
C HIS A 536 -31.54 -27.66 3.34
N SER A 537 -30.71 -26.76 3.90
CA SER A 537 -31.16 -25.68 4.77
C SER A 537 -30.28 -24.44 4.56
N PRO A 538 -30.28 -23.88 3.34
CA PRO A 538 -29.57 -22.65 3.06
C PRO A 538 -30.28 -21.50 3.79
N GLN A 539 -29.52 -20.56 4.35
CA GLN A 539 -30.10 -19.47 5.13
C GLN A 539 -30.84 -18.50 4.19
N ILE A 540 -31.96 -17.90 4.60
CA ILE A 540 -32.50 -16.71 3.90
C ILE A 540 -31.39 -15.64 3.84
N GLY A 541 -31.30 -14.88 2.75
CA GLY A 541 -30.23 -13.91 2.50
C GLY A 541 -29.12 -14.47 1.59
N TYR A 542 -27.97 -13.79 1.58
CA TYR A 542 -26.81 -14.26 0.82
C TYR A 542 -26.07 -15.37 1.57
N ASN A 543 -25.83 -16.48 0.87
CA ASN A 543 -24.98 -17.58 1.28
C ASN A 543 -23.73 -17.58 0.40
N LEU A 544 -22.57 -17.86 0.99
CA LEU A 544 -21.30 -18.02 0.27
C LEU A 544 -20.85 -19.47 0.41
N TYR A 545 -20.53 -20.11 -0.72
CA TYR A 545 -20.10 -21.49 -0.78
C TYR A 545 -18.73 -21.61 -1.45
N ARG A 546 -17.94 -22.61 -1.05
CA ARG A 546 -16.76 -23.08 -1.77
C ARG A 546 -16.58 -24.58 -1.60
N VAL A 547 -15.88 -25.22 -2.53
CA VAL A 547 -15.36 -26.58 -2.37
C VAL A 547 -13.95 -26.47 -1.78
N ARG A 548 -13.67 -27.21 -0.72
CA ARG A 548 -12.31 -27.56 -0.28
C ARG A 548 -11.96 -28.92 -0.86
N ILE A 549 -10.78 -29.05 -1.44
CA ILE A 549 -10.30 -30.26 -2.11
C ILE A 549 -9.09 -30.77 -1.32
N SER A 550 -9.22 -31.95 -0.72
CA SER A 550 -8.14 -32.61 0.03
C SER A 550 -7.52 -33.69 -0.84
N LYS A 551 -6.24 -33.57 -1.19
CA LYS A 551 -5.55 -34.47 -2.12
C LYS A 551 -4.98 -35.72 -1.43
N LYS A 552 -4.71 -36.77 -2.21
CA LYS A 552 -4.06 -38.00 -1.72
C LYS A 552 -2.67 -37.71 -1.14
N ASN A 553 -1.94 -36.71 -1.66
CA ASN A 553 -0.64 -36.23 -1.15
C ASN A 553 -0.71 -35.22 0.02
N ASN A 554 -1.87 -35.06 0.66
CA ASN A 554 -2.16 -34.12 1.76
C ASN A 554 -2.16 -32.61 1.40
N ALA A 555 -1.89 -32.21 0.16
CA ALA A 555 -2.11 -30.82 -0.25
C ALA A 555 -3.61 -30.48 -0.29
N VAL A 556 -3.94 -29.18 -0.18
CA VAL A 556 -5.31 -28.67 -0.15
C VAL A 556 -5.48 -27.60 -1.22
N ALA A 557 -6.56 -27.67 -1.98
CA ALA A 557 -7.00 -26.64 -2.92
C ALA A 557 -8.43 -26.16 -2.58
N TYR A 558 -8.85 -25.04 -3.17
CA TYR A 558 -10.18 -24.46 -2.97
C TYR A 558 -10.78 -23.99 -4.29
N SER A 559 -12.11 -24.00 -4.37
CA SER A 559 -12.84 -23.34 -5.46
C SER A 559 -12.86 -21.82 -5.31
N GLU A 560 -13.20 -21.13 -6.39
CA GLU A 560 -13.80 -19.79 -6.32
C GLU A 560 -15.06 -19.78 -5.44
N VAL A 561 -15.36 -18.64 -4.84
CA VAL A 561 -16.52 -18.50 -3.94
C VAL A 561 -17.80 -18.21 -4.72
N GLN A 562 -18.80 -19.09 -4.61
CA GLN A 562 -20.11 -18.90 -5.22
C GLN A 562 -21.05 -18.19 -4.24
N LYS A 563 -21.59 -17.04 -4.65
CA LYS A 563 -22.56 -16.25 -3.88
C LYS A 563 -23.98 -16.49 -4.38
N VAL A 564 -24.84 -16.98 -3.49
CA VAL A 564 -26.22 -17.36 -3.79
C VAL A 564 -27.18 -16.54 -2.93
N LEU A 565 -28.17 -15.90 -3.55
CA LEU A 565 -29.25 -15.22 -2.84
C LEU A 565 -30.43 -16.18 -2.62
N VAL A 566 -30.81 -16.36 -1.37
CA VAL A 566 -32.00 -17.09 -0.94
C VAL A 566 -33.05 -16.07 -0.55
N GLN A 567 -34.13 -16.00 -1.31
CA GLN A 567 -35.25 -15.09 -1.04
C GLN A 567 -36.33 -15.82 -0.24
N SER A 568 -36.86 -15.17 0.80
CA SER A 568 -38.12 -15.59 1.41
C SER A 568 -39.26 -15.22 0.46
N MET A 569 -40.17 -16.16 0.24
CA MET A 569 -41.51 -15.80 -0.24
C MET A 569 -42.24 -15.12 0.95
N ASP A 570 -42.60 -13.85 0.76
CA ASP A 570 -43.59 -13.03 1.47
C ASP A 570 -43.47 -12.60 2.96
N ASN A 571 -42.51 -13.06 3.78
CA ASN A 571 -42.53 -12.76 5.23
C ASN A 571 -41.61 -11.65 5.78
N ILE A 572 -41.05 -10.74 4.95
CA ILE A 572 -40.32 -9.56 5.48
C ILE A 572 -41.31 -8.55 6.07
N ASN A 573 -41.23 -8.31 7.38
CA ASN A 573 -42.01 -7.29 8.08
C ASN A 573 -41.09 -6.25 8.73
N ILE A 574 -41.53 -4.99 8.73
CA ILE A 574 -40.81 -3.85 9.30
C ILE A 574 -41.77 -3.10 10.22
N TYR A 575 -41.41 -2.97 11.50
CA TYR A 575 -42.25 -2.34 12.53
C TYR A 575 -41.38 -1.69 13.64
N PRO A 576 -41.85 -0.70 14.41
CA PRO A 576 -43.11 0.03 14.20
C PRO A 576 -43.08 0.78 12.87
N ASN A 577 -44.26 1.06 12.34
CA ASN A 577 -44.45 1.80 11.09
C ASN A 577 -45.78 2.55 11.20
N PRO A 578 -45.80 3.85 11.57
CA PRO A 578 -44.66 4.78 11.59
C PRO A 578 -43.56 4.47 12.63
N ALA A 579 -42.33 4.89 12.31
CA ALA A 579 -41.14 4.78 13.16
C ALA A 579 -40.59 6.19 13.51
N SER A 580 -39.83 6.29 14.60
CA SER A 580 -39.26 7.55 15.13
C SER A 580 -37.74 7.51 15.34
N GLY A 581 -37.07 6.46 14.86
CA GLY A 581 -35.61 6.31 14.94
C GLY A 581 -35.13 4.86 14.89
N GLN A 582 -35.90 3.92 15.45
CA GLN A 582 -35.58 2.49 15.46
C GLN A 582 -36.67 1.69 14.73
N ILE A 583 -36.27 0.64 14.01
CA ILE A 583 -37.17 -0.38 13.43
C ILE A 583 -36.68 -1.80 13.76
N PHE A 584 -37.62 -2.72 13.73
CA PHE A 584 -37.45 -4.16 13.84
C PHE A 584 -37.77 -4.79 12.49
N VAL A 585 -36.84 -5.60 11.97
CA VAL A 585 -36.98 -6.30 10.68
C VAL A 585 -37.02 -7.80 10.93
N SER A 586 -38.17 -8.43 10.66
CA SER A 586 -38.33 -9.90 10.70
C SER A 586 -38.43 -10.48 9.29
N GLY A 587 -38.27 -11.79 9.14
CA GLY A 587 -38.33 -12.48 7.84
C GLY A 587 -37.02 -12.46 7.04
N ILE A 588 -35.92 -12.03 7.68
CA ILE A 588 -34.56 -12.14 7.17
C ILE A 588 -33.75 -13.11 8.02
N SER A 589 -32.78 -13.78 7.40
CA SER A 589 -31.66 -14.42 8.09
C SER A 589 -30.35 -14.11 7.35
N GLY A 590 -29.24 -14.77 7.75
CA GLY A 590 -27.98 -14.77 7.01
C GLY A 590 -27.42 -13.38 6.73
N HIS A 591 -26.56 -13.26 5.71
CA HIS A 591 -26.09 -11.95 5.26
C HIS A 591 -27.18 -11.23 4.46
N SER A 592 -27.73 -10.16 5.03
CA SER A 592 -28.76 -9.33 4.40
C SER A 592 -28.28 -7.90 4.19
N ARG A 593 -28.83 -7.21 3.19
CA ARG A 593 -28.56 -5.79 2.91
C ARG A 593 -29.86 -5.00 3.03
N LEU A 594 -29.85 -3.98 3.89
CA LEU A 594 -30.89 -2.96 3.96
C LEU A 594 -30.43 -1.71 3.22
N GLU A 595 -31.31 -1.13 2.42
CA GLU A 595 -31.08 0.11 1.66
C GLU A 595 -32.33 0.99 1.76
N LEU A 596 -32.15 2.23 2.19
CA LEU A 596 -33.22 3.20 2.39
C LEU A 596 -33.19 4.26 1.29
N PHE A 597 -34.36 4.54 0.73
CA PHE A 597 -34.57 5.52 -0.33
C PHE A 597 -35.73 6.47 0.05
N ASP A 598 -35.72 7.70 -0.45
CA ASP A 598 -36.93 8.55 -0.42
C ASP A 598 -37.93 8.17 -1.54
N ILE A 599 -39.10 8.81 -1.56
CA ILE A 599 -40.13 8.58 -2.58
C ILE A 599 -39.70 8.90 -4.02
N SER A 600 -38.61 9.65 -4.23
CA SER A 600 -38.05 9.92 -5.56
C SER A 600 -37.09 8.82 -6.04
N GLY A 601 -36.81 7.82 -5.18
CA GLY A 601 -35.82 6.77 -5.43
C GLY A 601 -34.38 7.20 -5.14
N LYS A 602 -34.17 8.38 -4.54
CA LYS A 602 -32.84 8.83 -4.12
C LYS A 602 -32.37 7.99 -2.94
N PHE A 603 -31.17 7.42 -3.08
CA PHE A 603 -30.51 6.67 -2.01
C PHE A 603 -30.16 7.57 -0.81
N ILE A 604 -30.46 7.09 0.40
CA ILE A 604 -30.18 7.78 1.66
C ILE A 604 -29.12 7.04 2.47
N TRP A 605 -29.29 5.73 2.63
CA TRP A 605 -28.55 4.95 3.62
C TRP A 605 -28.53 3.47 3.28
N ARG A 606 -27.45 2.77 3.65
CA ARG A 606 -27.34 1.31 3.56
C ARG A 606 -26.72 0.73 4.81
N LYS A 607 -27.11 -0.51 5.14
CA LYS A 607 -26.49 -1.31 6.18
C LYS A 607 -26.45 -2.77 5.76
N ALA A 608 -25.25 -3.35 5.76
CA ALA A 608 -25.11 -4.80 5.75
C ALA A 608 -25.37 -5.33 7.16
N VAL A 609 -26.12 -6.42 7.26
CA VAL A 609 -26.46 -7.06 8.53
C VAL A 609 -26.31 -8.56 8.45
N VAL A 610 -26.15 -9.20 9.60
CA VAL A 610 -26.19 -10.66 9.74
C VAL A 610 -27.35 -10.99 10.66
N ALA A 611 -28.44 -11.53 10.11
CA ALA A 611 -29.64 -11.87 10.87
C ALA A 611 -29.55 -13.33 11.35
N ASN A 612 -29.11 -13.52 12.59
CA ASN A 612 -29.03 -14.83 13.24
C ASN A 612 -30.36 -15.24 13.90
N GLN A 613 -31.16 -14.26 14.31
CA GLN A 613 -32.51 -14.40 14.87
C GLN A 613 -33.37 -13.22 14.39
N ALA A 614 -34.69 -13.41 14.31
CA ALA A 614 -35.64 -12.37 13.94
C ALA A 614 -36.59 -12.09 15.12
N PRO A 615 -36.98 -10.82 15.37
CA PRO A 615 -36.67 -9.62 14.61
C PRO A 615 -35.26 -9.04 14.90
N LEU A 616 -34.67 -8.41 13.88
CA LEU A 616 -33.43 -7.66 13.99
C LEU A 616 -33.72 -6.18 14.26
N SER A 617 -33.18 -5.61 15.35
CA SER A 617 -33.27 -4.16 15.61
C SER A 617 -32.28 -3.37 14.76
N ILE A 618 -32.74 -2.25 14.21
CA ILE A 618 -32.03 -1.34 13.32
C ILE A 618 -32.30 0.10 13.74
N GLU A 619 -31.26 0.78 14.24
CA GLU A 619 -31.23 2.24 14.27
C GLU A 619 -31.16 2.81 12.84
N LEU A 620 -32.04 3.75 12.55
CA LEU A 620 -32.07 4.56 11.33
C LEU A 620 -31.18 5.80 11.50
N PRO A 621 -30.71 6.41 10.39
CA PRO A 621 -30.16 7.76 10.45
C PRO A 621 -31.24 8.78 10.89
N ALA A 622 -30.82 10.00 11.23
CA ALA A 622 -31.76 11.10 11.38
C ALA A 622 -32.48 11.37 10.04
N LEU A 623 -33.81 11.28 10.06
CA LEU A 623 -34.68 11.42 8.90
C LEU A 623 -35.73 12.51 9.19
N ALA A 624 -36.17 13.22 8.16
CA ALA A 624 -37.31 14.12 8.29
C ALA A 624 -38.62 13.30 8.35
N PRO A 625 -39.69 13.80 8.98
CA PRO A 625 -41.01 13.19 8.89
C PRO A 625 -41.45 13.04 7.43
N GLY A 626 -41.91 11.87 7.03
CA GLY A 626 -42.16 11.56 5.61
C GLY A 626 -42.29 10.08 5.30
N VAL A 627 -42.46 9.78 4.01
CA VAL A 627 -42.54 8.41 3.49
C VAL A 627 -41.21 8.03 2.83
N TYR A 628 -40.78 6.79 3.07
CA TYR A 628 -39.54 6.22 2.57
C TYR A 628 -39.78 4.78 2.07
N VAL A 629 -38.82 4.27 1.29
CA VAL A 629 -38.79 2.88 0.82
C VAL A 629 -37.58 2.19 1.43
N MET A 630 -37.81 1.21 2.29
CA MET A 630 -36.77 0.31 2.77
C MET A 630 -36.72 -0.93 1.88
N ASN A 631 -35.64 -1.09 1.13
CA ASN A 631 -35.34 -2.31 0.39
C ASN A 631 -34.54 -3.26 1.28
N VAL A 632 -34.97 -4.52 1.34
CA VAL A 632 -34.28 -5.58 2.07
C VAL A 632 -34.09 -6.78 1.13
N ASN A 633 -32.84 -7.05 0.74
CA ASN A 633 -32.48 -8.13 -0.20
C ASN A 633 -33.25 -8.12 -1.55
N GLY A 634 -33.63 -6.93 -2.03
CA GLY A 634 -34.43 -6.74 -3.24
C GLY A 634 -35.92 -6.51 -2.98
N ILE A 635 -36.44 -6.81 -1.78
CA ILE A 635 -37.85 -6.63 -1.42
C ILE A 635 -38.06 -5.24 -0.83
N SER A 636 -38.84 -4.39 -1.52
CA SER A 636 -39.19 -3.04 -1.06
C SER A 636 -40.39 -3.05 -0.12
N LYS A 637 -40.30 -2.32 1.00
CA LYS A 637 -41.37 -2.08 1.97
C LYS A 637 -41.49 -0.58 2.25
N ARG A 638 -42.72 -0.07 2.34
CA ARG A 638 -42.99 1.33 2.71
C ARG A 638 -42.69 1.54 4.19
N LEU A 639 -41.90 2.56 4.51
CA LEU A 639 -41.60 3.00 5.88
C LEU A 639 -42.05 4.45 6.06
N ILE A 640 -42.76 4.74 7.14
CA ILE A 640 -43.20 6.10 7.48
C ILE A 640 -42.38 6.58 8.68
N ILE A 641 -41.83 7.79 8.60
CA ILE A 641 -41.17 8.49 9.69
C ILE A 641 -42.10 9.61 10.18
N HIS A 642 -42.16 9.80 11.50
CA HIS A 642 -42.96 10.84 12.16
C HIS A 642 -42.09 11.64 13.14
#